data_AF-A0A9X3XFA8-F1
#
_entry.id   AF-A0A9X3XFA8-F1
#
_cell.length_a   1.000
_cell.length_b   1.000
_cell.length_c   1.000
_cell.angle_alpha   90.00
_cell.angle_beta   90.00
_cell.angle_gamma   90.00
#
_symmetry.space_group_name_H-M   'P 1'
#
loop_
_entity.id
_entity.type
_entity.pdbx_description
1 polymer ?
#
loop_
_entity_poly.entity_id
_entity_poly.type
_entity_poly.pdbx_seq_one_letter_code
_entity_poly.pdbx_strand_id
1 'polypeptide(L)'
;MARKTPEDAGGTEARPALSAEAPFTLTLLDVGEQPYGDAVLCRFGDISIMIDGAHPANYRRKDGHRSIQEQIKPLLPQRGRASVVTLLIVSHAHQDHIGCLPRLVRDGHLVAEWALVAHPELGWGKAGRERAAPEVSPSALRIAAALREEPQEFDDAGEESAFLEAAQRMDEEYREMLNTLARKGTRVIPFLGSDDPAVRPLVEALSRRRVSLKLLGPTRKHVAACAEGISGGLETLSVEIEKVLAAESTGSPDEEADEAKEARELEVYRRFASRFASEDEEAGGVEEAGIPRVSKFVNLQSSVLVFAYQGKKFLFTGDMQLADPQTTDPTVLAGMKKILGAIRKDAPYDFVKLSHHGSDNGISAELLELMGNPRLLGICAGEKSSRHPNARTIDLMKRTRAKRDLRWARTDKNGLTTIRFDEGEPAVDVSCGHINDASPPRGSRRSETADMDEADMDEADMDEADMDEADMDEADMDEADMDEADMDEADMEETESRARGKPVASGPCVGSAPEHGDETNVGFAGERGEETNVAPLEGVLEFVPGYRRAGGVAAELQHELETGAAPSDPVLRPAKPTRVEATLAIEAASEPETLFDPAYLAPITATETIVGTVDDRRLITPTTALPWRAICSLRMTSSDGKRFIGTGWLINPRTVVTAGHCVYSHAFGGFMKSVEVTPALDSDARPFGSVVGKKFRAAEGWIKDKSSEYDYGVILLDEPIRLESGFFVPMPASNAELEGVLANIAGYPSDRELGRRLFFHARKLQNIGTRRVQYDIDTFGGQSGSPVWVTLPNGRRIVMAIHTNGTTPSVKFNSGTRITAEVLRNLTKWAAEAGAEAPNPRPRRRAPRREEAPATESAGERPRERTATMLRGRVIDRERRPIAGATVAISAGDAPYPEVAAISAADGSFTLPITRSGRYGVEAFSAGGRGATTTTVAGDEPSDATIVLDSEREDMTNETVVAPPRLPLRGMPLPGTGMKRCVKSAAVTQLQNALVKLGHMTKAQVNADRGTFGEQTEAALKKFQAKHGLQATGTYGPKTRAAFAKLGAKVAQAPKPGRPTRGGV
;
A
#
# COMPACT_ATOMS: atom_id res chain seq x y z
N MET A 1 -10.60 28.39 -52.56
CA MET A 1 -12.02 28.72 -52.29
C MET A 1 -12.51 27.85 -51.13
N ALA A 2 -13.60 28.23 -50.47
CA ALA A 2 -14.00 27.67 -49.17
C ALA A 2 -14.64 26.26 -49.26
N ARG A 3 -14.74 25.60 -48.09
CA ARG A 3 -15.47 24.34 -47.89
C ARG A 3 -16.98 24.54 -48.07
N LYS A 4 -17.68 23.46 -48.45
CA LYS A 4 -19.05 23.16 -47.99
C LYS A 4 -19.11 21.71 -47.51
N THR A 5 -19.96 21.45 -46.52
CA THR A 5 -20.32 20.13 -46.01
C THR A 5 -21.37 19.46 -46.89
N PRO A 6 -21.56 18.15 -46.72
CA PRO A 6 -22.87 17.53 -46.79
C PRO A 6 -23.19 16.78 -45.49
N GLU A 7 -24.21 17.24 -44.77
CA GLU A 7 -25.08 16.35 -43.99
C GLU A 7 -26.19 15.83 -44.92
N ASP A 8 -27.07 14.97 -44.42
CA ASP A 8 -28.24 14.38 -45.12
C ASP A 8 -27.96 13.55 -46.39
N ALA A 9 -27.57 12.30 -46.15
CA ALA A 9 -28.01 11.16 -46.96
C ALA A 9 -28.49 10.04 -46.00
N GLY A 10 -29.81 9.89 -45.85
CA GLY A 10 -30.41 9.02 -44.84
C GLY A 10 -30.30 7.52 -45.16
N GLY A 11 -30.06 6.71 -44.13
CA GLY A 11 -30.12 5.25 -44.20
C GLY A 11 -30.58 4.66 -42.86
N THR A 12 -31.85 4.28 -42.76
CA THR A 12 -32.40 3.61 -41.58
C THR A 12 -32.02 2.14 -41.56
N GLU A 13 -30.79 1.83 -41.16
CA GLU A 13 -30.45 0.45 -40.78
C GLU A 13 -31.29 0.05 -39.56
N ALA A 14 -32.00 -1.08 -39.68
CA ALA A 14 -32.73 -1.64 -38.56
C ALA A 14 -31.73 -2.01 -37.45
N ARG A 15 -31.90 -1.43 -36.26
CA ARG A 15 -31.08 -1.79 -35.09
C ARG A 15 -31.12 -3.33 -34.92
N PRO A 16 -29.97 -4.02 -34.86
CA PRO A 16 -29.99 -5.45 -34.58
C PRO A 16 -30.69 -5.69 -33.25
N ALA A 17 -31.50 -6.75 -33.19
CA ALA A 17 -32.23 -7.12 -31.98
C ALA A 17 -31.27 -7.23 -30.79
N LEU A 18 -31.73 -6.80 -29.61
CA LEU A 18 -30.95 -6.91 -28.38
C LEU A 18 -30.55 -8.38 -28.16
N SER A 19 -29.25 -8.65 -28.18
CA SER A 19 -28.71 -9.90 -27.65
C SER A 19 -29.10 -10.03 -26.19
N ALA A 20 -29.47 -11.24 -25.76
CA ALA A 20 -29.79 -11.57 -24.36
C ALA A 20 -28.80 -10.87 -23.39
N GLU A 21 -29.32 -10.17 -22.40
CA GLU A 21 -28.53 -9.21 -21.64
C GLU A 21 -27.48 -9.93 -20.78
N ALA A 22 -26.22 -9.49 -20.89
CA ALA A 22 -25.11 -10.22 -20.27
C ALA A 22 -25.20 -10.15 -18.74
N PRO A 23 -25.07 -11.29 -18.02
CA PRO A 23 -25.24 -11.34 -16.58
C PRO A 23 -24.16 -10.53 -15.86
N PHE A 24 -24.55 -9.93 -14.74
CA PHE A 24 -23.74 -8.98 -13.99
C PHE A 24 -23.68 -9.35 -12.51
N THR A 25 -22.77 -8.74 -11.74
CA THR A 25 -22.49 -9.19 -10.37
C THR A 25 -22.27 -8.05 -9.38
N LEU A 26 -22.82 -8.22 -8.17
CA LEU A 26 -22.37 -7.53 -6.96
C LEU A 26 -21.53 -8.51 -6.14
N THR A 27 -20.52 -8.03 -5.40
CA THR A 27 -19.68 -8.91 -4.58
C THR A 27 -19.29 -8.21 -3.29
N LEU A 28 -19.76 -8.76 -2.16
CA LEU A 28 -19.31 -8.38 -0.81
C LEU A 28 -17.97 -9.07 -0.58
N LEU A 29 -16.92 -8.29 -0.35
CA LEU A 29 -15.55 -8.80 -0.19
C LEU A 29 -15.34 -9.30 1.25
N ASP A 30 -14.50 -10.33 1.39
CA ASP A 30 -14.13 -10.92 2.67
C ASP A 30 -13.26 -9.93 3.47
N VAL A 31 -13.84 -9.30 4.48
CA VAL A 31 -13.17 -8.31 5.35
C VAL A 31 -12.40 -8.95 6.52
N GLY A 32 -12.33 -10.28 6.57
CA GLY A 32 -11.46 -11.02 7.47
C GLY A 32 -11.92 -11.05 8.92
N GLU A 33 -10.96 -11.11 9.84
CA GLU A 33 -11.22 -11.23 11.28
C GLU A 33 -11.63 -9.91 11.96
N GLN A 34 -11.23 -8.75 11.42
CA GLN A 34 -11.36 -7.45 12.11
C GLN A 34 -12.84 -7.06 12.22
N PRO A 35 -13.34 -6.56 13.38
CA PRO A 35 -14.78 -6.38 13.59
C PRO A 35 -15.52 -5.63 12.48
N TYR A 36 -14.95 -4.49 12.07
CA TYR A 36 -15.55 -3.53 11.14
C TYR A 36 -14.75 -3.46 9.84
N GLY A 37 -15.44 -3.10 8.76
CA GLY A 37 -14.89 -3.11 7.41
C GLY A 37 -15.96 -3.24 6.33
N ASP A 38 -16.01 -2.26 5.44
CA ASP A 38 -16.91 -2.27 4.28
C ASP A 38 -16.11 -2.35 2.99
N ALA A 39 -16.46 -3.29 2.10
CA ALA A 39 -15.80 -3.45 0.81
C ALA A 39 -16.69 -4.19 -0.19
N VAL A 40 -17.16 -3.49 -1.22
CA VAL A 40 -18.05 -4.05 -2.26
C VAL A 40 -17.46 -3.84 -3.64
N LEU A 41 -17.54 -4.86 -4.49
CA LEU A 41 -17.20 -4.79 -5.91
C LEU A 41 -18.45 -5.05 -6.78
N CYS A 42 -18.92 -4.01 -7.46
CA CYS A 42 -19.97 -4.10 -8.46
C CYS A 42 -19.34 -4.23 -9.86
N ARG A 43 -19.92 -5.08 -10.71
CA ARG A 43 -19.56 -5.21 -12.13
C ARG A 43 -20.80 -5.20 -12.99
N PHE A 44 -20.97 -4.15 -13.79
CA PHE A 44 -22.09 -3.94 -14.70
C PHE A 44 -21.57 -3.97 -16.14
N GLY A 45 -21.44 -5.18 -16.71
CA GLY A 45 -20.78 -5.39 -17.99
C GLY A 45 -19.29 -5.05 -17.96
N ASP A 46 -18.89 -4.02 -18.70
CA ASP A 46 -17.52 -3.46 -18.74
C ASP A 46 -17.25 -2.42 -17.64
N ILE A 47 -18.30 -1.88 -16.99
CA ILE A 47 -18.18 -1.02 -15.81
C ILE A 47 -17.80 -1.88 -14.61
N SER A 48 -16.79 -1.42 -13.87
CA SER A 48 -16.47 -1.95 -12.54
C SER A 48 -16.36 -0.82 -11.52
N ILE A 49 -17.04 -0.99 -10.39
CA ILE A 49 -17.13 -0.01 -9.31
C ILE A 49 -16.69 -0.71 -8.03
N MET A 50 -15.64 -0.22 -7.39
CA MET A 50 -15.25 -0.64 -6.05
C MET A 50 -15.71 0.43 -5.05
N ILE A 51 -16.39 0.00 -4.00
CA ILE A 51 -16.89 0.85 -2.91
C ILE A 51 -16.14 0.41 -1.65
N ASP A 52 -15.42 1.33 -1.04
CA ASP A 52 -14.73 1.19 0.24
C ASP A 52 -13.65 0.07 0.28
N GLY A 53 -12.95 -0.02 1.42
CA GLY A 53 -11.61 -0.58 1.53
C GLY A 53 -11.37 -1.68 2.57
N ALA A 54 -12.41 -2.10 3.31
CA ALA A 54 -12.31 -2.94 4.51
C ALA A 54 -11.34 -2.36 5.55
N HIS A 55 -10.62 -3.17 6.33
CA HIS A 55 -9.61 -2.69 7.27
C HIS A 55 -8.22 -2.58 6.61
N PRO A 56 -7.30 -1.71 7.07
CA PRO A 56 -5.92 -1.65 6.55
C PRO A 56 -5.18 -2.99 6.62
N ALA A 57 -5.54 -3.84 7.60
CA ALA A 57 -5.04 -5.20 7.75
C ALA A 57 -5.29 -6.08 6.49
N ASN A 58 -6.41 -5.89 5.78
CA ASN A 58 -6.81 -6.70 4.63
C ASN A 58 -5.98 -6.43 3.37
N TYR A 59 -4.98 -5.54 3.42
CA TYR A 59 -3.91 -5.51 2.42
C TYR A 59 -3.11 -6.82 2.40
N ARG A 60 -3.01 -7.52 3.54
CA ARG A 60 -2.35 -8.82 3.66
C ARG A 60 -3.36 -9.93 3.90
N ARG A 61 -2.94 -11.16 3.60
CA ARG A 61 -3.62 -12.40 3.98
C ARG A 61 -3.42 -12.65 5.48
N LYS A 62 -4.50 -12.87 6.22
CA LYS A 62 -4.54 -13.36 7.62
C LYS A 62 -5.36 -14.66 7.64
N ASP A 63 -4.93 -15.66 8.40
CA ASP A 63 -5.67 -16.83 8.89
C ASP A 63 -6.85 -17.38 8.04
N GLY A 64 -6.55 -17.71 6.77
CA GLY A 64 -7.51 -18.31 5.83
C GLY A 64 -8.28 -17.29 4.97
N HIS A 65 -8.31 -16.03 5.37
CA HIS A 65 -8.88 -14.91 4.62
C HIS A 65 -7.86 -14.34 3.63
N ARG A 66 -8.29 -14.16 2.38
CA ARG A 66 -7.44 -13.61 1.31
C ARG A 66 -7.40 -12.08 1.40
N SER A 67 -6.27 -11.46 1.09
CA SER A 67 -6.21 -9.99 0.97
C SER A 67 -7.23 -9.46 -0.05
N ILE A 68 -7.72 -8.22 0.12
CA ILE A 68 -8.63 -7.58 -0.85
C ILE A 68 -8.04 -7.63 -2.27
N GLN A 69 -6.72 -7.45 -2.40
CA GLN A 69 -6.00 -7.62 -3.67
C GLN A 69 -6.20 -9.01 -4.29
N GLU A 70 -5.97 -10.09 -3.52
CA GLU A 70 -6.16 -11.48 -3.99
C GLU A 70 -7.62 -11.80 -4.33
N GLN A 71 -8.57 -11.09 -3.73
CA GLN A 71 -9.99 -11.24 -4.00
C GLN A 71 -10.42 -10.53 -5.29
N ILE A 72 -10.04 -9.26 -5.47
CA ILE A 72 -10.47 -8.46 -6.64
C ILE A 72 -9.67 -8.77 -7.92
N LYS A 73 -8.42 -9.25 -7.80
CA LYS A 73 -7.55 -9.55 -8.96
C LYS A 73 -8.15 -10.53 -9.98
N PRO A 74 -8.76 -11.69 -9.61
CA PRO A 74 -9.45 -12.55 -10.56
C PRO A 74 -10.80 -11.98 -11.06
N LEU A 75 -11.31 -10.90 -10.44
CA LEU A 75 -12.60 -10.30 -10.78
C LEU A 75 -12.46 -9.06 -11.68
N LEU A 76 -11.25 -8.49 -11.84
CA LEU A 76 -11.04 -7.20 -12.50
C LEU A 76 -10.02 -7.25 -13.66
N PRO A 77 -10.19 -6.40 -14.71
CA PRO A 77 -9.17 -6.18 -15.72
C PRO A 77 -7.82 -5.79 -15.11
N GLN A 78 -6.72 -6.27 -15.69
CA GLN A 78 -5.37 -6.07 -15.16
C GLN A 78 -4.54 -5.16 -16.06
N ARG A 79 -3.99 -4.08 -15.50
CA ARG A 79 -3.01 -3.19 -16.15
C ARG A 79 -1.63 -3.45 -15.54
N GLY A 80 -0.94 -4.46 -16.07
CA GLY A 80 0.31 -4.96 -15.48
C GLY A 80 0.07 -5.69 -14.16
N ARG A 81 0.36 -5.04 -13.03
CA ARG A 81 0.17 -5.60 -11.67
C ARG A 81 -0.93 -4.92 -10.85
N ALA A 82 -1.69 -4.01 -11.48
CA ALA A 82 -2.82 -3.33 -10.88
C ALA A 82 -4.14 -3.86 -11.45
N SER A 83 -5.11 -4.12 -10.57
CA SER A 83 -6.51 -4.20 -10.95
C SER A 83 -7.02 -2.81 -11.36
N VAL A 84 -7.78 -2.75 -12.44
CA VAL A 84 -8.42 -1.52 -12.94
C VAL A 84 -9.89 -1.52 -12.55
N VAL A 85 -10.36 -0.41 -12.00
CA VAL A 85 -11.80 -0.11 -11.83
C VAL A 85 -12.18 1.12 -12.66
N THR A 86 -13.44 1.21 -13.09
CA THR A 86 -13.97 2.43 -13.69
C THR A 86 -14.17 3.51 -12.62
N LEU A 87 -14.72 3.13 -11.47
CA LEU A 87 -14.95 4.03 -10.35
C LEU A 87 -14.45 3.40 -9.04
N LEU A 88 -13.68 4.16 -8.28
CA LEU A 88 -13.49 3.93 -6.85
C LEU A 88 -14.43 4.86 -6.07
N ILE A 89 -15.12 4.34 -5.06
CA ILE A 89 -15.86 5.14 -4.09
C ILE A 89 -15.18 5.00 -2.73
N VAL A 90 -15.07 6.12 -2.02
CA VAL A 90 -14.85 6.15 -0.56
C VAL A 90 -16.01 6.92 0.05
N SER A 91 -16.92 6.22 0.73
CA SER A 91 -18.24 6.73 1.12
C SER A 91 -18.18 7.82 2.19
N HIS A 92 -17.31 7.65 3.18
CA HIS A 92 -16.97 8.62 4.24
C HIS A 92 -15.54 8.39 4.76
N ALA A 93 -15.14 9.15 5.77
CA ALA A 93 -13.73 9.28 6.17
C ALA A 93 -13.31 8.42 7.38
N HIS A 94 -13.84 7.21 7.53
CA HIS A 94 -13.44 6.25 8.59
C HIS A 94 -12.44 5.18 8.12
N GLN A 95 -11.66 4.64 9.05
CA GLN A 95 -10.58 3.66 8.80
C GLN A 95 -11.05 2.31 8.20
N ASP A 96 -12.26 1.87 8.50
CA ASP A 96 -12.93 0.65 7.99
C ASP A 96 -13.60 0.85 6.60
N HIS A 97 -13.70 2.09 6.13
CA HIS A 97 -14.13 2.42 4.77
C HIS A 97 -12.96 2.85 3.88
N ILE A 98 -11.96 3.57 4.42
CA ILE A 98 -10.70 3.89 3.71
C ILE A 98 -9.83 2.63 3.59
N GLY A 99 -9.65 1.92 4.71
CA GLY A 99 -9.12 0.57 4.73
C GLY A 99 -7.76 0.37 4.11
N CYS A 100 -7.65 -0.70 3.32
CA CYS A 100 -6.43 -0.98 2.59
C CYS A 100 -6.23 -0.14 1.31
N LEU A 101 -7.17 0.74 0.95
CA LEU A 101 -7.12 1.51 -0.31
C LEU A 101 -5.87 2.39 -0.46
N PRO A 102 -5.40 3.16 0.57
CA PRO A 102 -4.20 3.97 0.43
C PRO A 102 -2.99 3.14 0.01
N ARG A 103 -2.86 1.95 0.60
CA ARG A 103 -1.78 1.02 0.30
C ARG A 103 -1.96 0.29 -1.03
N LEU A 104 -3.18 -0.12 -1.39
CA LEU A 104 -3.47 -0.68 -2.72
C LEU A 104 -3.15 0.32 -3.84
N VAL A 105 -3.47 1.60 -3.64
CA VAL A 105 -3.19 2.68 -4.58
C VAL A 105 -1.70 3.02 -4.61
N ARG A 106 -1.06 3.28 -3.46
CA ARG A 106 0.37 3.59 -3.34
C ARG A 106 1.22 2.49 -3.95
N ASP A 107 1.06 1.27 -3.45
CA ASP A 107 1.87 0.13 -3.86
C ASP A 107 1.58 -0.29 -5.31
N GLY A 108 0.52 0.23 -5.97
CA GLY A 108 0.26 0.07 -7.40
C GLY A 108 -0.46 -1.23 -7.75
N HIS A 109 -1.44 -1.59 -6.92
CA HIS A 109 -2.28 -2.78 -7.04
C HIS A 109 -3.75 -2.48 -7.34
N LEU A 110 -4.18 -1.23 -7.13
CA LEU A 110 -5.44 -0.67 -7.62
C LEU A 110 -5.17 0.61 -8.44
N VAL A 111 -5.91 0.79 -9.53
CA VAL A 111 -6.02 2.06 -10.28
C VAL A 111 -7.46 2.27 -10.74
N ALA A 112 -7.90 3.53 -10.84
CA ALA A 112 -9.28 3.88 -11.19
C ALA A 112 -9.33 4.91 -12.33
N GLU A 113 -10.34 4.86 -13.20
CA GLU A 113 -10.61 5.95 -14.17
C GLU A 113 -11.16 7.20 -13.44
N TRP A 114 -12.07 7.00 -12.50
CA TRP A 114 -12.68 8.02 -11.63
C TRP A 114 -12.58 7.62 -10.16
N ALA A 115 -12.61 8.60 -9.26
CA ALA A 115 -12.81 8.35 -7.84
C ALA A 115 -13.79 9.37 -7.25
N LEU A 116 -14.86 8.91 -6.60
CA LEU A 116 -15.80 9.74 -5.83
C LEU A 116 -15.53 9.48 -4.35
N VAL A 117 -15.02 10.48 -3.63
CA VAL A 117 -14.32 10.23 -2.35
C VAL A 117 -14.70 11.25 -1.30
N ALA A 118 -14.78 10.85 -0.03
CA ALA A 118 -14.97 11.75 1.11
C ALA A 118 -14.01 12.96 1.04
N HIS A 119 -14.54 14.17 1.25
CA HIS A 119 -13.76 15.40 1.04
C HIS A 119 -12.67 15.58 2.11
N PRO A 120 -11.38 15.77 1.75
CA PRO A 120 -10.26 15.65 2.69
C PRO A 120 -10.22 16.72 3.81
N GLU A 121 -10.76 17.93 3.64
CA GLU A 121 -10.92 18.85 4.77
C GLU A 121 -12.15 18.49 5.62
N LEU A 122 -13.36 18.55 5.04
CA LEU A 122 -14.64 18.30 5.72
C LEU A 122 -14.72 16.94 6.43
N GLY A 123 -14.12 15.90 5.85
CA GLY A 123 -14.06 14.55 6.44
C GLY A 123 -13.39 14.50 7.81
N TRP A 124 -12.38 15.35 8.04
CA TRP A 124 -11.67 15.47 9.32
C TRP A 124 -12.02 16.76 10.07
N GLY A 125 -13.11 17.45 9.70
CA GLY A 125 -13.53 18.71 10.32
C GLY A 125 -12.60 19.91 10.04
N LYS A 126 -11.65 19.81 9.10
CA LYS A 126 -10.55 20.79 8.93
C LYS A 126 -10.91 22.03 8.09
N ALA A 127 -12.20 22.34 7.94
CA ALA A 127 -12.67 23.54 7.24
C ALA A 127 -12.69 24.75 8.18
N GLY A 128 -12.28 25.93 7.68
CA GLY A 128 -12.25 27.16 8.51
C GLY A 128 -11.07 27.22 9.49
N ARG A 129 -9.84 26.94 9.04
CA ARG A 129 -8.60 26.94 9.84
C ARG A 129 -8.13 28.32 10.36
N GLU A 130 -9.06 29.21 10.69
CA GLU A 130 -8.79 30.47 11.40
C GLU A 130 -8.91 30.31 12.92
N ARG A 131 -9.50 29.20 13.40
CA ARG A 131 -9.41 28.80 14.82
C ARG A 131 -7.96 28.42 15.16
N ALA A 132 -7.46 28.94 16.28
CA ALA A 132 -6.21 28.45 16.86
C ALA A 132 -6.39 26.99 17.29
N ALA A 133 -5.37 26.15 17.06
CA ALA A 133 -5.36 24.80 17.59
C ALA A 133 -5.32 24.85 19.14
N PRO A 134 -6.03 23.95 19.84
CA PRO A 134 -5.96 23.90 21.30
C PRO A 134 -4.54 23.55 21.77
N GLU A 135 -4.08 24.19 22.84
CA GLU A 135 -2.79 23.91 23.48
C GLU A 135 -2.90 22.61 24.32
N VAL A 136 -2.79 21.47 23.63
CA VAL A 136 -2.87 20.11 24.19
C VAL A 136 -1.70 19.25 23.72
N SER A 137 -1.41 18.17 24.43
CA SER A 137 -0.29 17.28 24.12
C SER A 137 -0.51 16.47 22.83
N PRO A 138 0.58 16.01 22.18
CA PRO A 138 0.48 15.03 21.09
C PRO A 138 -0.23 13.73 21.48
N SER A 139 -0.16 13.37 22.77
CA SER A 139 -0.84 12.20 23.35
C SER A 139 -2.36 12.39 23.36
N ALA A 140 -2.86 13.54 23.80
CA ALA A 140 -4.29 13.86 23.71
C ALA A 140 -4.79 13.87 22.26
N LEU A 141 -4.01 14.41 21.33
CA LEU A 141 -4.34 14.40 19.90
C LEU A 141 -4.35 12.98 19.29
N ARG A 142 -3.45 12.08 19.71
CA ARG A 142 -3.43 10.66 19.30
C ARG A 142 -4.70 9.94 19.76
N ILE A 143 -5.07 10.11 21.02
CA ILE A 143 -6.27 9.48 21.62
C ILE A 143 -7.55 10.07 21.01
N ALA A 144 -7.64 11.40 20.82
CA ALA A 144 -8.78 12.05 20.18
C ALA A 144 -8.95 11.61 18.71
N ALA A 145 -7.85 11.36 17.98
CA ALA A 145 -7.91 10.75 16.66
C ALA A 145 -8.43 9.31 16.70
N ALA A 146 -8.02 8.49 17.66
CA ALA A 146 -8.52 7.12 17.81
C ALA A 146 -10.01 7.05 18.20
N LEU A 147 -10.51 8.02 18.96
CA LEU A 147 -11.93 8.17 19.35
C LEU A 147 -12.79 8.90 18.31
N ARG A 148 -12.17 9.32 17.18
CA ARG A 148 -12.89 9.77 15.99
C ARG A 148 -13.43 8.59 15.20
N GLU A 149 -12.63 7.54 15.07
CA GLU A 149 -13.01 6.26 14.46
C GLU A 149 -13.99 5.49 15.37
N GLU A 150 -14.65 4.46 14.85
CA GLU A 150 -15.56 3.66 15.68
C GLU A 150 -14.79 2.79 16.72
N PRO A 151 -15.22 2.78 18.01
CA PRO A 151 -14.52 2.05 19.06
C PRO A 151 -14.48 0.53 18.83
N GLN A 152 -13.27 -0.02 18.64
CA GLN A 152 -13.06 -1.46 18.44
C GLN A 152 -12.71 -2.19 19.75
N GLU A 153 -12.91 -3.50 19.75
CA GLU A 153 -12.47 -4.44 20.80
C GLU A 153 -11.21 -5.18 20.30
N PHE A 154 -10.17 -5.26 21.14
CA PHE A 154 -8.84 -5.78 20.78
C PHE A 154 -8.48 -7.03 21.59
N ASP A 155 -7.83 -8.00 20.95
CA ASP A 155 -7.33 -9.21 21.62
C ASP A 155 -6.09 -8.94 22.49
N ASP A 156 -5.27 -7.93 22.12
CA ASP A 156 -4.11 -7.48 22.89
C ASP A 156 -3.80 -5.98 22.71
N ALA A 157 -2.99 -5.44 23.63
CA ALA A 157 -2.63 -4.02 23.69
C ALA A 157 -1.76 -3.54 22.51
N GLY A 158 -1.11 -4.44 21.78
CA GLY A 158 -0.33 -4.14 20.59
C GLY A 158 -1.22 -3.91 19.36
N GLU A 159 -2.30 -4.67 19.18
CA GLU A 159 -3.32 -4.35 18.16
C GLU A 159 -4.01 -3.00 18.47
N GLU A 160 -4.25 -2.69 19.75
CA GLU A 160 -4.84 -1.42 20.22
C GLU A 160 -3.91 -0.21 19.99
N SER A 161 -2.63 -0.30 20.36
CA SER A 161 -1.67 0.79 20.09
C SER A 161 -1.44 1.02 18.59
N ALA A 162 -1.44 -0.06 17.79
CA ALA A 162 -1.38 0.03 16.33
C ALA A 162 -2.63 0.71 15.73
N PHE A 163 -3.82 0.55 16.35
CA PHE A 163 -5.02 1.30 15.97
C PHE A 163 -4.89 2.80 16.30
N LEU A 164 -4.39 3.15 17.50
CA LEU A 164 -4.09 4.56 17.86
C LEU A 164 -3.07 5.20 16.89
N GLU A 165 -2.04 4.47 16.45
CA GLU A 165 -1.10 4.96 15.42
C GLU A 165 -1.74 5.11 14.03
N ALA A 166 -2.64 4.20 13.65
CA ALA A 166 -3.28 4.20 12.34
C ALA A 166 -4.27 5.36 12.20
N ALA A 167 -5.12 5.58 13.21
CA ALA A 167 -6.07 6.68 13.25
C ALA A 167 -5.38 8.05 13.14
N GLN A 168 -4.27 8.25 13.87
CA GLN A 168 -3.49 9.49 13.82
C GLN A 168 -2.92 9.79 12.41
N ARG A 169 -2.55 8.75 11.64
CA ARG A 169 -1.97 8.90 10.29
C ARG A 169 -3.00 8.88 9.15
N MET A 170 -4.27 8.57 9.43
CA MET A 170 -5.27 8.28 8.39
C MET A 170 -5.50 9.44 7.41
N ASP A 171 -5.56 10.68 7.89
CA ASP A 171 -5.70 11.88 7.03
C ASP A 171 -4.51 12.04 6.06
N GLU A 172 -3.29 11.74 6.50
CA GLU A 172 -2.08 11.86 5.68
C GLU A 172 -1.99 10.74 4.64
N GLU A 173 -2.22 9.48 5.03
CA GLU A 173 -2.24 8.34 4.08
C GLU A 173 -3.40 8.49 3.07
N TYR A 174 -4.57 8.99 3.50
CA TYR A 174 -5.68 9.28 2.62
C TYR A 174 -5.37 10.38 1.60
N ARG A 175 -4.73 11.48 2.04
CA ARG A 175 -4.24 12.53 1.13
C ARG A 175 -3.17 12.02 0.18
N GLU A 176 -2.26 11.14 0.63
CA GLU A 176 -1.32 10.46 -0.26
C GLU A 176 -2.06 9.64 -1.32
N MET A 177 -3.09 8.89 -0.93
CA MET A 177 -3.94 8.13 -1.84
C MET A 177 -4.56 9.00 -2.93
N LEU A 178 -5.25 10.08 -2.55
CA LEU A 178 -5.92 10.97 -3.51
C LEU A 178 -4.92 11.64 -4.47
N ASN A 179 -3.79 12.11 -3.96
CA ASN A 179 -2.69 12.63 -4.77
C ASN A 179 -2.09 11.57 -5.70
N THR A 180 -2.09 10.30 -5.29
CA THR A 180 -1.56 9.18 -6.09
C THR A 180 -2.54 8.72 -7.17
N LEU A 181 -3.85 8.77 -6.91
CA LEU A 181 -4.89 8.60 -7.91
C LEU A 181 -4.79 9.71 -8.98
N ALA A 182 -4.78 10.98 -8.57
CA ALA A 182 -4.67 12.12 -9.48
C ALA A 182 -3.38 12.05 -10.34
N ARG A 183 -2.21 11.77 -9.74
CA ARG A 183 -0.93 11.56 -10.46
C ARG A 183 -0.97 10.41 -11.47
N LYS A 184 -1.86 9.43 -11.30
CA LYS A 184 -2.05 8.28 -12.22
C LYS A 184 -3.11 8.53 -13.30
N GLY A 185 -3.71 9.73 -13.32
CA GLY A 185 -4.74 10.13 -14.28
C GLY A 185 -6.17 9.83 -13.85
N THR A 186 -6.39 9.38 -12.61
CA THR A 186 -7.75 9.22 -12.06
C THR A 186 -8.43 10.58 -11.91
N ARG A 187 -9.67 10.68 -12.36
CA ARG A 187 -10.53 11.85 -12.12
C ARG A 187 -11.11 11.80 -10.71
N VAL A 188 -10.37 12.35 -9.75
CA VAL A 188 -10.78 12.44 -8.34
C VAL A 188 -11.81 13.56 -8.16
N ILE A 189 -12.93 13.25 -7.53
CA ILE A 189 -14.02 14.16 -7.16
C ILE A 189 -14.19 14.06 -5.63
N PRO A 190 -13.70 15.04 -4.86
CA PRO A 190 -14.05 15.19 -3.46
C PRO A 190 -15.56 15.46 -3.33
N PHE A 191 -16.27 14.61 -2.61
CA PHE A 191 -17.71 14.70 -2.42
C PHE A 191 -18.06 15.82 -1.42
N LEU A 192 -18.53 16.95 -1.94
CA LEU A 192 -19.07 18.03 -1.11
C LEU A 192 -20.52 17.77 -0.69
N GLY A 193 -21.31 17.07 -1.52
CA GLY A 193 -22.72 16.73 -1.27
C GLY A 193 -23.47 16.36 -2.55
N SER A 194 -24.68 15.80 -2.43
CA SER A 194 -25.49 15.34 -3.58
C SER A 194 -25.96 16.46 -4.52
N ASP A 195 -25.98 17.71 -4.05
CA ASP A 195 -26.32 18.90 -4.82
C ASP A 195 -25.10 19.59 -5.49
N ASP A 196 -23.91 19.00 -5.40
CA ASP A 196 -22.69 19.53 -6.01
C ASP A 196 -22.65 19.30 -7.54
N PRO A 197 -22.56 20.35 -8.38
CA PRO A 197 -22.40 20.17 -9.83
C PRO A 197 -21.12 19.40 -10.24
N ALA A 198 -20.11 19.28 -9.37
CA ALA A 198 -18.86 18.58 -9.68
C ALA A 198 -19.04 17.06 -9.92
N VAL A 199 -20.10 16.43 -9.42
CA VAL A 199 -20.38 14.99 -9.67
C VAL A 199 -21.04 14.74 -11.03
N ARG A 200 -21.62 15.76 -11.68
CA ARG A 200 -22.36 15.62 -12.93
C ARG A 200 -21.56 14.96 -14.07
N PRO A 201 -20.27 15.30 -14.32
CA PRO A 201 -19.48 14.65 -15.37
C PRO A 201 -19.29 13.14 -15.16
N LEU A 202 -19.27 12.66 -13.91
CA LEU A 202 -19.21 11.23 -13.58
C LEU A 202 -20.55 10.54 -13.88
N VAL A 203 -21.66 11.13 -13.41
CA VAL A 203 -23.02 10.62 -13.67
C VAL A 203 -23.28 10.49 -15.18
N GLU A 204 -22.95 11.52 -15.96
CA GLU A 204 -23.06 11.46 -17.42
C GLU A 204 -22.10 10.44 -18.06
N ALA A 205 -20.89 10.22 -17.51
CA ALA A 205 -19.93 9.24 -18.05
C ALA A 205 -20.40 7.80 -17.86
N LEU A 206 -20.96 7.47 -16.69
CA LEU A 206 -21.59 6.17 -16.43
C LEU A 206 -22.86 5.98 -17.27
N SER A 207 -23.67 7.03 -17.42
CA SER A 207 -24.92 6.98 -18.19
C SER A 207 -24.67 6.66 -19.67
N ARG A 208 -23.59 7.20 -20.27
CA ARG A 208 -23.13 6.86 -21.63
C ARG A 208 -22.71 5.38 -21.78
N ARG A 209 -22.33 4.72 -20.68
CA ARG A 209 -22.04 3.27 -20.58
C ARG A 209 -23.21 2.47 -19.97
N ARG A 210 -24.45 3.00 -20.06
CA ARG A 210 -25.72 2.40 -19.61
C ARG A 210 -25.86 2.13 -18.11
N VAL A 211 -24.99 2.69 -17.26
CA VAL A 211 -25.12 2.61 -15.79
C VAL A 211 -25.63 3.96 -15.28
N SER A 212 -26.79 3.97 -14.64
CA SER A 212 -27.28 5.15 -13.93
C SER A 212 -26.60 5.25 -12.56
N LEU A 213 -26.30 6.48 -12.12
CA LEU A 213 -25.86 6.81 -10.77
C LEU A 213 -26.68 8.01 -10.26
N LYS A 214 -27.32 7.85 -9.12
CA LYS A 214 -27.96 8.92 -8.35
C LYS A 214 -27.27 9.04 -6.99
N LEU A 215 -27.14 10.27 -6.51
CA LEU A 215 -26.65 10.57 -5.16
C LEU A 215 -27.85 11.14 -4.39
N LEU A 216 -28.30 10.43 -3.35
CA LEU A 216 -29.49 10.83 -2.58
C LEU A 216 -29.13 11.81 -1.46
N GLY A 217 -27.92 11.72 -0.92
CA GLY A 217 -27.35 12.63 0.05
C GLY A 217 -26.01 12.14 0.59
N PRO A 218 -25.49 12.76 1.67
CA PRO A 218 -25.93 14.03 2.26
C PRO A 218 -25.80 15.22 1.29
N THR A 219 -26.46 16.34 1.62
CA THR A 219 -26.34 17.62 0.88
C THR A 219 -25.16 18.43 1.39
N ARG A 220 -24.68 19.43 0.64
CA ARG A 220 -23.53 20.27 1.04
C ARG A 220 -23.69 20.94 2.41
N LYS A 221 -24.91 21.35 2.78
CA LYS A 221 -25.19 21.89 4.12
C LYS A 221 -25.09 20.83 5.23
N HIS A 222 -25.52 19.60 4.96
CA HIS A 222 -25.41 18.48 5.89
C HIS A 222 -23.93 18.07 6.07
N VAL A 223 -23.16 17.90 4.99
CA VAL A 223 -21.72 17.58 5.08
C VAL A 223 -20.94 18.65 5.86
N ALA A 224 -21.27 19.92 5.67
CA ALA A 224 -20.68 21.04 6.41
C ALA A 224 -21.03 21.02 7.92
N ALA A 225 -22.30 20.84 8.28
CA ALA A 225 -22.71 20.71 9.69
C ALA A 225 -22.03 19.53 10.40
N CYS A 226 -21.90 18.38 9.72
CA CYS A 226 -21.09 17.27 10.23
C CYS A 226 -19.61 17.62 10.39
N ALA A 227 -19.01 18.38 9.47
CA ALA A 227 -17.62 18.81 9.58
C ALA A 227 -17.41 19.77 10.79
N GLU A 228 -18.36 20.65 11.05
CA GLU A 228 -18.36 21.53 12.23
C GLU A 228 -18.51 20.73 13.54
N GLY A 229 -19.41 19.74 13.54
CA GLY A 229 -19.56 18.79 14.65
C GLY A 229 -18.31 17.95 14.92
N ILE A 230 -17.57 17.55 13.87
CA ILE A 230 -16.27 16.88 13.99
C ILE A 230 -15.22 17.84 14.59
N SER A 231 -15.12 19.08 14.11
CA SER A 231 -14.13 20.05 14.62
C SER A 231 -14.38 20.38 16.10
N GLY A 232 -15.58 20.85 16.44
CA GLY A 232 -15.93 21.20 17.82
C GLY A 232 -15.91 20.00 18.76
N GLY A 233 -16.25 18.81 18.25
CA GLY A 233 -16.15 17.56 18.99
C GLY A 233 -14.70 17.19 19.33
N LEU A 234 -13.79 17.23 18.36
CA LEU A 234 -12.35 16.97 18.57
C LEU A 234 -11.68 18.04 19.43
N GLU A 235 -12.04 19.31 19.27
CA GLU A 235 -11.59 20.43 20.12
C GLU A 235 -11.95 20.14 21.60
N THR A 236 -13.21 19.80 21.88
CA THR A 236 -13.72 19.49 23.22
C THR A 236 -13.07 18.22 23.80
N LEU A 237 -13.04 17.14 23.00
CA LEU A 237 -12.53 15.84 23.41
C LEU A 237 -11.04 15.87 23.74
N SER A 238 -10.22 16.55 22.92
CA SER A 238 -8.78 16.67 23.15
C SER A 238 -8.48 17.40 24.46
N VAL A 239 -9.24 18.47 24.77
CA VAL A 239 -9.08 19.23 26.01
C VAL A 239 -9.49 18.42 27.25
N GLU A 240 -10.50 17.55 27.16
CA GLU A 240 -10.88 16.68 28.28
C GLU A 240 -9.89 15.52 28.48
N ILE A 241 -9.35 14.95 27.40
CA ILE A 241 -8.28 13.94 27.47
C ILE A 241 -7.02 14.53 28.12
N GLU A 242 -6.64 15.76 27.76
CA GLU A 242 -5.48 16.45 28.34
C GLU A 242 -5.60 16.61 29.87
N LYS A 243 -6.79 16.96 30.38
CA LYS A 243 -7.06 17.03 31.83
C LYS A 243 -6.85 15.67 32.52
N VAL A 244 -7.28 14.59 31.88
CA VAL A 244 -7.14 13.23 32.42
C VAL A 244 -5.66 12.81 32.43
N LEU A 245 -4.94 12.98 31.31
CA LEU A 245 -3.50 12.72 31.22
C LEU A 245 -2.70 13.53 32.25
N ALA A 246 -3.04 14.81 32.44
CA ALA A 246 -2.39 15.69 33.41
C ALA A 246 -2.69 15.32 34.87
N ALA A 247 -3.89 14.80 35.16
CA ALA A 247 -4.27 14.34 36.50
C ALA A 247 -3.68 12.96 36.86
N GLU A 248 -3.40 12.13 35.86
CA GLU A 248 -2.81 10.79 36.02
C GLU A 248 -1.27 10.80 35.92
N SER A 249 -0.66 11.91 35.52
CA SER A 249 0.79 12.10 35.59
C SER A 249 1.26 12.26 37.05
N THR A 250 2.22 11.44 37.45
CA THR A 250 2.78 11.41 38.82
C THR A 250 4.25 11.86 38.88
N GLY A 251 4.81 12.38 37.79
CA GLY A 251 6.22 12.77 37.68
C GLY A 251 6.47 13.89 36.66
N SER A 252 7.76 14.16 36.39
CA SER A 252 8.17 15.13 35.37
C SER A 252 7.98 14.57 33.95
N PRO A 253 7.43 15.32 32.98
CA PRO A 253 7.25 14.83 31.60
C PRO A 253 8.55 14.38 30.91
N ASP A 254 9.70 14.93 31.32
CA ASP A 254 11.02 14.60 30.75
C ASP A 254 11.68 13.34 31.37
N GLU A 255 11.04 12.71 32.36
CA GLU A 255 11.57 11.54 33.08
C GLU A 255 10.72 10.26 32.92
N GLU A 256 9.60 10.34 32.20
CA GLU A 256 8.70 9.19 31.96
C GLU A 256 9.23 8.29 30.82
N ALA A 257 9.29 6.98 31.06
CA ALA A 257 9.69 6.01 30.05
C ALA A 257 8.58 5.77 29.00
N ASP A 258 8.96 5.60 27.73
CA ASP A 258 8.02 5.44 26.61
C ASP A 258 6.96 4.35 26.86
N GLU A 259 7.34 3.19 27.42
CA GLU A 259 6.43 2.08 27.75
C GLU A 259 5.36 2.48 28.78
N ALA A 260 5.71 3.32 29.77
CA ALA A 260 4.77 3.79 30.80
C ALA A 260 3.80 4.82 30.24
N LYS A 261 4.31 5.73 29.41
CA LYS A 261 3.50 6.71 28.67
C LYS A 261 2.51 6.03 27.72
N GLU A 262 2.95 5.03 26.97
CA GLU A 262 2.09 4.24 26.06
C GLU A 262 1.01 3.49 26.85
N ALA A 263 1.35 2.87 27.99
CA ALA A 263 0.38 2.23 28.87
C ALA A 263 -0.70 3.21 29.38
N ARG A 264 -0.31 4.44 29.77
CA ARG A 264 -1.27 5.49 30.15
C ARG A 264 -2.14 5.93 28.96
N GLU A 265 -1.57 6.13 27.77
CA GLU A 265 -2.34 6.49 26.58
C GLU A 265 -3.43 5.45 26.25
N LEU A 266 -3.12 4.16 26.41
CA LEU A 266 -4.08 3.06 26.25
C LEU A 266 -5.14 3.03 27.37
N GLU A 267 -4.76 3.25 28.63
CA GLU A 267 -5.72 3.33 29.74
C GLU A 267 -6.71 4.49 29.57
N VAL A 268 -6.22 5.68 29.21
CA VAL A 268 -7.08 6.84 28.91
C VAL A 268 -7.96 6.58 27.68
N TYR A 269 -7.42 6.00 26.60
CA TYR A 269 -8.24 5.62 25.45
C TYR A 269 -9.40 4.69 25.85
N ARG A 270 -9.13 3.60 26.59
CA ARG A 270 -10.17 2.67 27.08
C ARG A 270 -11.20 3.36 27.97
N ARG A 271 -10.76 4.28 28.83
CA ARG A 271 -11.62 5.08 29.73
C ARG A 271 -12.60 5.99 28.99
N PHE A 272 -12.27 6.46 27.79
CA PHE A 272 -13.19 7.21 26.94
C PHE A 272 -13.98 6.29 25.99
N ALA A 273 -13.33 5.31 25.35
CA ALA A 273 -13.97 4.37 24.42
C ALA A 273 -15.10 3.58 25.09
N SER A 274 -14.94 3.16 26.35
CA SER A 274 -15.98 2.48 27.12
C SER A 274 -17.22 3.35 27.39
N ARG A 275 -17.09 4.68 27.48
CA ARG A 275 -18.23 5.62 27.60
C ARG A 275 -19.05 5.71 26.31
N PHE A 276 -18.44 5.42 25.16
CA PHE A 276 -19.09 5.40 23.85
C PHE A 276 -19.51 3.99 23.40
N ALA A 277 -19.35 2.97 24.27
CA ALA A 277 -19.54 1.56 23.92
C ALA A 277 -20.90 0.96 24.34
N SER A 278 -21.68 1.64 25.19
CA SER A 278 -23.01 1.20 25.61
C SER A 278 -24.09 1.66 24.63
N GLU A 279 -24.78 0.71 24.00
CA GLU A 279 -25.95 0.96 23.11
C GLU A 279 -27.29 0.95 23.89
N ASP A 280 -27.27 0.74 25.20
CA ASP A 280 -28.47 0.64 26.05
C ASP A 280 -29.06 2.02 26.40
N GLU A 281 -30.08 2.46 25.64
CA GLU A 281 -30.79 3.75 25.88
C GLU A 281 -31.56 3.83 27.21
N GLU A 282 -31.87 2.68 27.85
CA GLU A 282 -32.52 2.65 29.19
C GLU A 282 -31.55 3.00 30.32
N ALA A 283 -30.25 2.72 30.13
CA ALA A 283 -29.26 3.50 30.85
C ALA A 283 -29.31 4.89 30.22
N GLY A 284 -29.72 5.90 30.99
CA GLY A 284 -29.46 7.28 30.64
C GLY A 284 -27.95 7.49 30.62
N GLY A 285 -27.30 7.15 29.49
CA GLY A 285 -25.93 7.47 29.15
C GLY A 285 -25.87 8.96 28.85
N VAL A 286 -26.08 9.76 29.89
CA VAL A 286 -26.26 11.20 29.83
C VAL A 286 -25.05 11.82 29.12
N GLU A 287 -25.23 13.02 28.57
CA GLU A 287 -24.14 13.98 28.41
C GLU A 287 -23.59 14.46 29.79
N GLU A 288 -23.43 13.56 30.75
CA GLU A 288 -22.78 13.80 32.04
C GLU A 288 -21.30 14.11 31.77
N ALA A 289 -20.94 15.38 32.02
CA ALA A 289 -19.70 16.06 31.62
C ALA A 289 -19.61 16.54 30.14
N GLY A 290 -20.67 16.43 29.33
CA GLY A 290 -20.77 17.15 28.05
C GLY A 290 -19.73 16.78 26.99
N ILE A 291 -19.26 15.53 26.98
CA ILE A 291 -18.21 15.04 26.06
C ILE A 291 -18.88 14.43 24.81
N PRO A 292 -18.74 15.02 23.62
CA PRO A 292 -19.45 14.56 22.44
C PRO A 292 -18.81 13.30 21.82
N ARG A 293 -19.63 12.29 21.48
CA ARG A 293 -19.22 11.20 20.55
C ARG A 293 -19.03 11.79 19.15
N VAL A 294 -17.79 11.73 18.63
CA VAL A 294 -17.41 12.33 17.35
C VAL A 294 -17.79 11.45 16.16
N SER A 295 -17.62 10.12 16.28
CA SER A 295 -17.71 9.16 15.16
C SER A 295 -19.02 9.23 14.37
N LYS A 296 -20.16 9.43 15.06
CA LYS A 296 -21.49 9.63 14.44
C LYS A 296 -21.51 10.72 13.36
N PHE A 297 -20.81 11.83 13.55
CA PHE A 297 -20.77 12.90 12.55
C PHE A 297 -19.98 12.51 11.30
N VAL A 298 -19.02 11.59 11.42
CA VAL A 298 -18.29 11.01 10.29
C VAL A 298 -19.17 10.01 9.53
N ASN A 299 -19.90 9.14 10.26
CA ASN A 299 -20.89 8.20 9.70
C ASN A 299 -21.93 8.94 8.85
N LEU A 300 -22.46 10.05 9.37
CA LEU A 300 -23.45 10.91 8.72
C LEU A 300 -22.92 11.71 7.51
N GLN A 301 -21.61 11.66 7.22
CA GLN A 301 -21.07 12.14 5.94
C GLN A 301 -21.17 11.11 4.80
N SER A 302 -21.58 9.86 5.09
CA SER A 302 -21.68 8.75 4.13
C SER A 302 -22.49 9.07 2.88
N SER A 303 -21.85 9.00 1.71
CA SER A 303 -22.53 9.17 0.43
C SER A 303 -23.57 8.05 0.21
N VAL A 304 -24.86 8.41 0.18
CA VAL A 304 -25.97 7.51 -0.12
C VAL A 304 -26.18 7.47 -1.64
N LEU A 305 -25.95 6.33 -2.25
CA LEU A 305 -25.84 6.15 -3.70
C LEU A 305 -26.83 5.10 -4.20
N VAL A 306 -27.47 5.38 -5.34
CA VAL A 306 -28.25 4.39 -6.10
C VAL A 306 -27.61 4.18 -7.46
N PHE A 307 -27.26 2.93 -7.76
CA PHE A 307 -26.94 2.50 -9.11
C PHE A 307 -28.16 1.85 -9.77
N ALA A 308 -28.34 2.03 -11.08
CA ALA A 308 -29.30 1.24 -11.85
C ALA A 308 -28.72 0.73 -13.17
N TYR A 309 -29.01 -0.53 -13.49
CA TYR A 309 -28.48 -1.26 -14.64
C TYR A 309 -29.45 -2.40 -15.01
N GLN A 310 -29.70 -2.64 -16.31
CA GLN A 310 -30.63 -3.67 -16.81
C GLN A 310 -32.01 -3.66 -16.08
N GLY A 311 -32.56 -2.47 -15.85
CA GLY A 311 -33.84 -2.27 -15.14
C GLY A 311 -33.80 -2.45 -13.61
N LYS A 312 -32.70 -2.97 -13.06
CA LYS A 312 -32.50 -3.26 -11.64
C LYS A 312 -31.90 -2.07 -10.89
N LYS A 313 -32.25 -1.90 -9.60
CA LYS A 313 -31.79 -0.81 -8.71
C LYS A 313 -31.08 -1.32 -7.46
N PHE A 314 -29.96 -0.67 -7.12
CA PHE A 314 -29.05 -1.08 -6.05
C PHE A 314 -28.75 0.10 -5.12
N LEU A 315 -29.12 0.01 -3.85
CA LEU A 315 -28.88 1.05 -2.84
C LEU A 315 -27.64 0.73 -2.01
N PHE A 316 -26.76 1.73 -1.87
CA PHE A 316 -25.57 1.70 -1.01
C PHE A 316 -25.61 2.93 -0.11
N THR A 317 -25.59 2.72 1.20
CA THR A 317 -25.81 3.79 2.20
C THR A 317 -24.52 4.39 2.76
N GLY A 318 -23.38 3.73 2.57
CA GLY A 318 -22.27 3.84 3.53
C GLY A 318 -22.79 3.49 4.92
N ASP A 319 -22.31 4.21 5.94
CA ASP A 319 -22.74 4.04 7.34
C ASP A 319 -23.67 5.17 7.80
N MET A 320 -24.41 5.75 6.85
CA MET A 320 -25.50 6.70 7.13
C MET A 320 -26.51 6.07 8.11
N GLN A 321 -26.60 6.61 9.32
CA GLN A 321 -27.46 6.10 10.39
C GLN A 321 -28.94 6.48 10.09
N LEU A 322 -29.58 5.71 9.20
CA LEU A 322 -30.86 6.06 8.58
C LEU A 322 -32.08 5.91 9.50
N ALA A 323 -32.01 5.05 10.53
CA ALA A 323 -33.12 4.83 11.47
C ALA A 323 -33.07 5.85 12.60
N ASP A 324 -31.88 6.03 13.18
CA ASP A 324 -31.60 7.02 14.21
C ASP A 324 -30.24 7.70 13.93
N PRO A 325 -30.22 9.00 13.58
CA PRO A 325 -28.98 9.74 13.33
C PRO A 325 -28.25 10.18 14.62
N GLN A 326 -28.73 9.84 15.81
CA GLN A 326 -28.06 10.05 17.11
C GLN A 326 -27.61 11.50 17.37
N THR A 327 -28.31 12.48 16.79
CA THR A 327 -27.92 13.89 16.83
C THR A 327 -29.12 14.84 16.88
N THR A 328 -28.94 15.95 17.58
CA THR A 328 -29.91 17.03 17.73
C THR A 328 -29.68 18.17 16.73
N ASP A 329 -28.65 18.09 15.87
CA ASP A 329 -28.35 19.14 14.90
C ASP A 329 -29.49 19.30 13.87
N PRO A 330 -30.13 20.48 13.76
CA PRO A 330 -31.30 20.66 12.90
C PRO A 330 -30.95 20.66 11.41
N THR A 331 -29.71 20.96 11.02
CA THR A 331 -29.25 20.92 9.63
C THR A 331 -29.04 19.48 9.16
N VAL A 332 -28.46 18.64 10.02
CA VAL A 332 -28.30 17.20 9.83
C VAL A 332 -29.67 16.53 9.79
N LEU A 333 -30.55 16.78 10.77
CA LEU A 333 -31.91 16.21 10.81
C LEU A 333 -32.74 16.61 9.58
N ALA A 334 -32.69 17.87 9.14
CA ALA A 334 -33.32 18.31 7.90
C ALA A 334 -32.68 17.70 6.64
N GLY A 335 -31.39 17.33 6.71
CA GLY A 335 -30.69 16.52 5.72
C GLY A 335 -31.19 15.08 5.67
N MET A 336 -31.33 14.42 6.82
CA MET A 336 -31.83 13.05 6.95
C MET A 336 -33.25 12.92 6.38
N LYS A 337 -34.16 13.84 6.73
CA LYS A 337 -35.53 13.87 6.16
C LYS A 337 -35.54 13.93 4.63
N LYS A 338 -34.57 14.62 4.01
CA LYS A 338 -34.40 14.66 2.54
C LYS A 338 -33.86 13.35 1.98
N ILE A 339 -32.89 12.72 2.65
CA ILE A 339 -32.37 11.40 2.26
C ILE A 339 -33.49 10.36 2.28
N LEU A 340 -34.26 10.28 3.38
CA LEU A 340 -35.37 9.35 3.52
C LEU A 340 -36.47 9.60 2.48
N GLY A 341 -36.84 10.87 2.25
CA GLY A 341 -37.78 11.23 1.17
C GLY A 341 -37.29 10.82 -0.22
N ALA A 342 -35.98 10.95 -0.49
CA ALA A 342 -35.38 10.51 -1.75
C ALA A 342 -35.31 8.98 -1.88
N ILE A 343 -34.99 8.25 -0.80
CA ILE A 343 -34.99 6.78 -0.78
C ILE A 343 -36.41 6.27 -1.07
N ARG A 344 -37.44 6.84 -0.42
CA ARG A 344 -38.86 6.50 -0.66
C ARG A 344 -39.29 6.75 -2.10
N LYS A 345 -38.81 7.85 -2.71
CA LYS A 345 -39.15 8.23 -4.08
C LYS A 345 -38.47 7.36 -5.15
N ASP A 346 -37.28 6.81 -4.87
CA ASP A 346 -36.53 5.96 -5.81
C ASP A 346 -36.70 4.44 -5.56
N ALA A 347 -37.49 4.05 -4.56
CA ALA A 347 -37.92 2.68 -4.29
C ALA A 347 -38.73 2.06 -5.46
N PRO A 348 -38.99 0.73 -5.48
CA PRO A 348 -38.34 -0.33 -4.69
C PRO A 348 -36.90 -0.58 -5.16
N TYR A 349 -36.07 -1.19 -4.31
CA TYR A 349 -34.71 -1.64 -4.68
C TYR A 349 -34.65 -3.17 -4.79
N ASP A 350 -33.90 -3.69 -5.76
CA ASP A 350 -33.68 -5.13 -5.92
C ASP A 350 -32.64 -5.67 -4.92
N PHE A 351 -31.72 -4.81 -4.48
CA PHE A 351 -30.74 -5.10 -3.45
C PHE A 351 -30.38 -3.83 -2.65
N VAL A 352 -30.14 -4.01 -1.36
CA VAL A 352 -29.61 -2.97 -0.46
C VAL A 352 -28.39 -3.52 0.30
N LYS A 353 -27.27 -2.79 0.25
CA LYS A 353 -26.20 -2.94 1.24
C LYS A 353 -26.65 -2.21 2.50
N LEU A 354 -26.87 -2.95 3.60
CA LEU A 354 -27.26 -2.35 4.88
C LEU A 354 -26.16 -1.45 5.44
N SER A 355 -26.61 -0.41 6.13
CA SER A 355 -25.76 0.62 6.74
C SER A 355 -25.05 0.13 8.00
N HIS A 356 -23.91 0.74 8.34
CA HIS A 356 -23.28 0.65 9.67
C HIS A 356 -23.00 -0.79 10.11
N HIS A 357 -22.43 -1.58 9.20
CA HIS A 357 -22.22 -3.03 9.33
C HIS A 357 -23.44 -3.85 9.80
N GLY A 358 -24.67 -3.33 9.63
CA GLY A 358 -25.91 -3.92 10.14
C GLY A 358 -26.27 -3.51 11.58
N SER A 359 -25.81 -2.36 12.06
CA SER A 359 -26.27 -1.72 13.29
C SER A 359 -27.77 -1.36 13.21
N ASP A 360 -28.46 -1.31 14.34
CA ASP A 360 -29.92 -1.07 14.40
C ASP A 360 -30.28 0.40 14.13
N ASN A 361 -29.44 1.35 14.52
CA ASN A 361 -29.54 2.74 14.08
C ASN A 361 -29.39 2.93 12.56
N GLY A 362 -28.93 1.90 11.84
CA GLY A 362 -28.83 1.87 10.38
C GLY A 362 -30.07 1.34 9.65
N ILE A 363 -30.97 0.60 10.30
CA ILE A 363 -32.12 -0.05 9.63
C ILE A 363 -33.28 -0.41 10.58
N SER A 364 -34.51 -0.11 10.17
CA SER A 364 -35.75 -0.45 10.88
C SER A 364 -36.76 -1.18 9.99
N ALA A 365 -37.90 -1.61 10.53
CA ALA A 365 -38.97 -2.24 9.75
C ALA A 365 -39.59 -1.25 8.74
N GLU A 366 -39.85 -0.03 9.21
CA GLU A 366 -40.39 1.09 8.45
C GLU A 366 -39.44 1.51 7.33
N LEU A 367 -38.11 1.41 7.56
CA LEU A 367 -37.12 1.65 6.52
C LEU A 367 -37.08 0.56 5.46
N LEU A 368 -37.26 -0.71 5.81
CA LEU A 368 -37.39 -1.79 4.82
C LEU A 368 -38.62 -1.58 3.93
N GLU A 369 -39.74 -1.09 4.49
CA GLU A 369 -40.94 -0.73 3.75
C GLU A 369 -40.74 0.53 2.88
N LEU A 370 -40.08 1.56 3.42
CA LEU A 370 -39.71 2.78 2.71
C LEU A 370 -38.76 2.51 1.54
N MET A 371 -37.89 1.50 1.65
CA MET A 371 -37.05 0.97 0.56
C MET A 371 -37.83 0.11 -0.45
N GLY A 372 -39.15 -0.03 -0.29
CA GLY A 372 -40.02 -0.83 -1.16
C GLY A 372 -39.83 -2.33 -0.98
N ASN A 373 -39.54 -2.77 0.24
CA ASN A 373 -39.42 -4.18 0.66
C ASN A 373 -38.45 -5.02 -0.20
N PRO A 374 -37.15 -4.67 -0.20
CA PRO A 374 -36.13 -5.37 -1.01
C PRO A 374 -36.05 -6.86 -0.68
N ARG A 375 -36.01 -7.72 -1.71
CA ARG A 375 -35.89 -9.18 -1.56
C ARG A 375 -34.48 -9.67 -1.21
N LEU A 376 -33.45 -8.82 -1.34
CA LEU A 376 -32.06 -9.20 -1.08
C LEU A 376 -31.29 -8.12 -0.33
N LEU A 377 -30.63 -8.50 0.77
CA LEU A 377 -29.76 -7.65 1.57
C LEU A 377 -28.33 -8.16 1.59
N GLY A 378 -27.38 -7.23 1.71
CA GLY A 378 -25.96 -7.54 1.92
C GLY A 378 -25.40 -6.78 3.11
N ILE A 379 -24.50 -7.41 3.86
CA ILE A 379 -23.80 -6.81 4.99
C ILE A 379 -22.31 -7.16 4.92
N CYS A 380 -21.43 -6.20 5.19
CA CYS A 380 -20.02 -6.47 5.45
C CYS A 380 -19.75 -6.25 6.95
N ALA A 381 -19.02 -7.19 7.54
CA ALA A 381 -18.60 -7.29 8.95
C ALA A 381 -17.54 -8.43 9.04
N GLY A 382 -16.65 -8.43 10.04
CA GLY A 382 -15.62 -9.47 10.19
C GLY A 382 -15.88 -10.53 11.27
N GLU A 383 -15.13 -11.64 11.23
CA GLU A 383 -15.40 -12.84 12.05
C GLU A 383 -15.32 -12.60 13.58
N LYS A 384 -14.53 -11.63 14.05
CA LYS A 384 -14.45 -11.27 15.48
C LYS A 384 -15.41 -10.17 15.91
N SER A 385 -16.29 -9.67 15.02
CA SER A 385 -17.28 -8.67 15.42
C SER A 385 -18.19 -9.21 16.51
N SER A 386 -18.26 -8.49 17.63
CA SER A 386 -19.08 -8.80 18.81
C SER A 386 -20.42 -8.04 18.82
N ARG A 387 -20.52 -6.94 18.05
CA ARG A 387 -21.68 -6.03 18.03
C ARG A 387 -22.43 -5.96 16.71
N HIS A 388 -21.75 -6.10 15.56
CA HIS A 388 -22.37 -5.84 14.24
C HIS A 388 -22.23 -7.05 13.28
N PRO A 389 -23.29 -7.50 12.59
CA PRO A 389 -24.65 -6.97 12.60
C PRO A 389 -25.32 -7.08 13.98
N ASN A 390 -26.05 -6.04 14.40
CA ASN A 390 -26.68 -5.98 15.72
C ASN A 390 -27.77 -7.06 15.85
N ALA A 391 -27.93 -7.63 17.05
CA ALA A 391 -28.91 -8.68 17.32
C ALA A 391 -30.33 -8.27 16.91
N ARG A 392 -30.74 -7.03 17.21
CA ARG A 392 -32.04 -6.45 16.82
C ARG A 392 -32.21 -6.43 15.29
N THR A 393 -31.16 -6.10 14.54
CA THR A 393 -31.13 -6.15 13.07
C THR A 393 -31.27 -7.58 12.54
N ILE A 394 -30.57 -8.54 13.16
CA ILE A 394 -30.67 -9.95 12.78
C ILE A 394 -32.09 -10.47 13.05
N ASP A 395 -32.69 -10.15 14.19
CA ASP A 395 -34.07 -10.55 14.52
C ASP A 395 -35.12 -9.83 13.66
N LEU A 396 -34.89 -8.58 13.27
CA LEU A 396 -35.69 -7.89 12.25
C LEU A 396 -35.66 -8.65 10.92
N MET A 397 -34.49 -9.14 10.48
CA MET A 397 -34.38 -9.96 9.27
C MET A 397 -35.06 -11.32 9.42
N LYS A 398 -34.96 -12.00 10.59
CA LYS A 398 -35.70 -13.24 10.88
C LYS A 398 -37.22 -13.04 10.79
N ARG A 399 -37.77 -12.09 11.58
CA ARG A 399 -39.21 -11.76 11.61
C ARG A 399 -39.72 -11.29 10.25
N THR A 400 -38.87 -10.60 9.49
CA THR A 400 -39.16 -10.22 8.10
C THR A 400 -39.25 -11.44 7.19
N ARG A 401 -38.25 -12.35 7.21
CA ARG A 401 -38.23 -13.53 6.33
C ARG A 401 -39.36 -14.52 6.63
N ALA A 402 -39.87 -14.56 7.85
CA ALA A 402 -41.06 -15.32 8.21
C ALA A 402 -42.36 -14.80 7.54
N LYS A 403 -42.37 -13.56 7.02
CA LYS A 403 -43.55 -12.90 6.43
C LYS A 403 -43.44 -12.64 4.91
N ARG A 404 -42.24 -12.70 4.33
CA ARG A 404 -41.94 -12.38 2.93
C ARG A 404 -40.62 -13.00 2.50
N ASP A 405 -40.40 -13.25 1.20
CA ASP A 405 -39.08 -13.69 0.73
C ASP A 405 -38.05 -12.55 0.81
N LEU A 406 -37.43 -12.45 1.98
CA LEU A 406 -36.18 -11.76 2.21
C LEU A 406 -35.04 -12.78 2.21
N ARG A 407 -33.99 -12.52 1.44
CA ARG A 407 -32.70 -13.22 1.51
C ARG A 407 -31.61 -12.25 1.99
N TRP A 408 -30.65 -12.72 2.76
CA TRP A 408 -29.48 -11.90 3.16
C TRP A 408 -28.16 -12.68 3.16
N ALA A 409 -27.05 -11.96 3.03
CA ALA A 409 -25.71 -12.50 3.22
C ALA A 409 -24.82 -11.51 3.98
N ARG A 410 -23.91 -12.04 4.81
CA ARG A 410 -23.08 -11.30 5.76
C ARG A 410 -21.65 -11.86 5.77
N THR A 411 -20.65 -11.03 5.56
CA THR A 411 -19.27 -11.50 5.29
C THR A 411 -18.60 -12.20 6.48
N ASP A 412 -19.02 -11.93 7.71
CA ASP A 412 -18.51 -12.58 8.93
C ASP A 412 -18.87 -14.07 9.00
N LYS A 413 -19.98 -14.49 8.37
CA LYS A 413 -20.40 -15.89 8.25
C LYS A 413 -20.11 -16.48 6.86
N ASN A 414 -20.19 -15.65 5.82
CA ASN A 414 -20.14 -16.08 4.43
C ASN A 414 -18.77 -15.89 3.75
N GLY A 415 -17.88 -15.09 4.33
CA GLY A 415 -16.71 -14.56 3.67
C GLY A 415 -17.09 -13.85 2.36
N LEU A 416 -16.22 -13.99 1.35
CA LEU A 416 -16.49 -13.52 -0.01
C LEU A 416 -17.84 -14.05 -0.52
N THR A 417 -18.72 -13.13 -0.89
CA THR A 417 -20.07 -13.43 -1.37
C THR A 417 -20.32 -12.73 -2.70
N THR A 418 -20.60 -13.49 -3.76
CA THR A 418 -20.96 -12.94 -5.08
C THR A 418 -22.44 -13.16 -5.36
N ILE A 419 -23.17 -12.08 -5.55
CA ILE A 419 -24.55 -12.07 -6.05
C ILE A 419 -24.47 -11.91 -7.57
N ARG A 420 -25.09 -12.83 -8.30
CA ARG A 420 -25.22 -12.79 -9.77
C ARG A 420 -26.66 -12.46 -10.14
N PHE A 421 -26.80 -11.55 -11.09
CA PHE A 421 -28.08 -11.19 -11.71
C PHE A 421 -28.03 -11.65 -13.17
N ASP A 422 -29.09 -12.32 -13.59
CA ASP A 422 -29.37 -12.79 -14.94
C ASP A 422 -30.87 -12.61 -15.23
N GLU A 423 -31.43 -13.29 -16.23
CA GLU A 423 -32.86 -13.17 -16.60
C GLU A 423 -33.81 -13.77 -15.53
N GLY A 424 -33.29 -14.49 -14.53
CA GLY A 424 -34.06 -15.13 -13.46
C GLY A 424 -33.91 -14.49 -12.07
N GLU A 425 -34.05 -15.31 -11.02
CA GLU A 425 -33.84 -14.85 -9.65
C GLU A 425 -32.34 -14.71 -9.31
N PRO A 426 -31.92 -13.65 -8.59
CA PRO A 426 -30.51 -13.47 -8.25
C PRO A 426 -29.92 -14.64 -7.47
N ALA A 427 -28.84 -15.22 -8.01
CA ALA A 427 -28.13 -16.34 -7.41
C ALA A 427 -27.01 -15.84 -6.48
N VAL A 428 -26.91 -16.39 -5.27
CA VAL A 428 -26.00 -15.90 -4.22
C VAL A 428 -24.95 -16.96 -3.87
N ASP A 429 -23.73 -16.78 -4.39
CA ASP A 429 -22.59 -17.68 -4.18
C ASP A 429 -21.76 -17.25 -2.96
N VAL A 430 -21.97 -17.93 -1.81
CA VAL A 430 -21.28 -17.67 -0.53
C VAL A 430 -20.08 -18.61 -0.32
N SER A 431 -18.88 -18.07 -0.08
CA SER A 431 -17.66 -18.88 0.04
C SER A 431 -17.63 -19.78 1.29
N CYS A 432 -18.21 -19.30 2.40
CA CYS A 432 -18.36 -19.97 3.69
C CYS A 432 -19.83 -19.87 4.18
N GLY A 433 -20.17 -20.47 5.34
CA GLY A 433 -21.54 -20.43 5.92
C GLY A 433 -22.68 -20.85 4.99
N HIS A 434 -23.88 -20.32 5.22
CA HIS A 434 -25.04 -20.35 4.32
C HIS A 434 -25.66 -18.94 4.24
N ILE A 435 -26.44 -18.64 3.19
CA ILE A 435 -27.22 -17.39 3.15
C ILE A 435 -28.34 -17.46 4.20
N ASN A 436 -28.80 -16.31 4.67
CA ASN A 436 -29.76 -16.18 5.76
C ASN A 436 -29.23 -16.65 7.13
N ASP A 437 -27.90 -16.64 7.34
CA ASP A 437 -27.30 -16.98 8.64
C ASP A 437 -27.80 -15.99 9.71
N ALA A 438 -28.58 -16.55 10.64
CA ALA A 438 -29.34 -15.87 11.67
C ALA A 438 -28.67 -15.94 13.06
N SER A 439 -27.43 -16.46 13.13
CA SER A 439 -26.67 -16.58 14.38
C SER A 439 -26.11 -15.22 14.82
N PRO A 440 -25.98 -14.96 16.14
CA PRO A 440 -25.48 -13.69 16.65
C PRO A 440 -24.02 -13.41 16.26
N PRO A 441 -23.55 -12.15 16.39
CA PRO A 441 -22.12 -11.82 16.39
C PRO A 441 -21.35 -12.57 17.51
N ARG A 442 -20.02 -12.56 17.44
CA ARG A 442 -19.17 -13.44 18.25
C ARG A 442 -18.96 -12.86 19.65
N GLY A 443 -19.45 -13.56 20.68
CA GLY A 443 -19.23 -13.17 22.08
C GLY A 443 -20.25 -12.18 22.64
N SER A 444 -21.28 -11.80 21.88
CA SER A 444 -22.44 -11.09 22.42
C SER A 444 -23.05 -11.88 23.58
N ARG A 445 -23.02 -11.32 24.80
CA ARG A 445 -23.79 -11.87 25.91
C ARG A 445 -25.27 -11.78 25.54
N ARG A 446 -26.05 -12.84 25.76
CA ARG A 446 -27.52 -12.65 25.86
C ARG A 446 -27.75 -11.74 27.06
N SER A 447 -28.54 -10.68 26.90
CA SER A 447 -29.18 -10.07 28.07
C SER A 447 -30.23 -11.07 28.55
N GLU A 448 -30.10 -11.58 29.78
CA GLU A 448 -31.04 -12.55 30.36
C GLU A 448 -32.30 -11.87 30.92
N THR A 449 -32.82 -10.85 30.21
CA THR A 449 -33.98 -10.03 30.61
C THR A 449 -34.94 -9.70 29.46
N ALA A 450 -35.14 -10.64 28.52
CA ALA A 450 -36.33 -10.70 27.67
C ALA A 450 -36.61 -12.15 27.25
N ASP A 451 -37.89 -12.51 27.18
CA ASP A 451 -38.47 -13.72 26.58
C ASP A 451 -37.83 -15.08 26.96
N MET A 452 -38.31 -15.62 28.09
CA MET A 452 -38.36 -17.08 28.31
C MET A 452 -39.54 -17.67 27.53
N ASP A 453 -39.40 -17.84 26.22
CA ASP A 453 -40.19 -18.77 25.40
C ASP A 453 -39.34 -19.19 24.18
N GLU A 454 -39.72 -20.28 23.49
CA GLU A 454 -38.98 -20.91 22.38
C GLU A 454 -37.55 -21.39 22.71
N ALA A 455 -37.45 -22.58 23.32
CA ALA A 455 -36.19 -23.32 23.49
C ALA A 455 -35.88 -24.24 22.30
N ASP A 456 -34.64 -24.16 21.80
CA ASP A 456 -33.95 -25.11 20.90
C ASP A 456 -34.80 -25.95 19.92
N MET A 457 -35.04 -25.41 18.72
CA MET A 457 -35.33 -26.22 17.52
C MET A 457 -34.34 -25.90 16.39
N ASP A 458 -33.32 -26.75 16.27
CA ASP A 458 -32.41 -26.83 15.11
C ASP A 458 -33.14 -27.33 13.84
N GLU A 459 -32.53 -27.05 12.68
CA GLU A 459 -32.98 -27.36 11.30
C GLU A 459 -33.93 -28.58 11.13
N ALA A 460 -35.15 -28.31 10.65
CA ALA A 460 -36.06 -29.30 10.06
C ALA A 460 -36.65 -28.76 8.74
N ASP A 461 -36.76 -29.63 7.73
CA ASP A 461 -37.30 -29.28 6.41
C ASP A 461 -38.81 -28.95 6.49
N MET A 462 -39.27 -27.94 5.76
CA MET A 462 -40.69 -27.68 5.50
C MET A 462 -40.93 -27.44 4.00
N ASP A 463 -41.08 -28.53 3.26
CA ASP A 463 -41.78 -28.56 1.96
C ASP A 463 -43.05 -29.41 2.12
N GLU A 464 -44.17 -28.89 1.60
CA GLU A 464 -45.47 -29.56 1.36
C GLU A 464 -46.18 -30.28 2.52
N ALA A 465 -47.24 -29.63 3.03
CA ALA A 465 -48.39 -30.30 3.61
C ALA A 465 -49.69 -29.56 3.20
N ASP A 466 -50.39 -30.10 2.20
CA ASP A 466 -51.80 -29.74 1.97
C ASP A 466 -52.64 -30.20 3.18
N MET A 467 -53.50 -29.33 3.69
CA MET A 467 -54.72 -29.72 4.42
C MET A 467 -55.85 -28.76 4.09
N ASP A 468 -56.99 -29.33 3.75
CA ASP A 468 -58.22 -28.63 3.38
C ASP A 468 -58.96 -28.01 4.60
N GLU A 469 -59.82 -27.04 4.30
CA GLU A 469 -61.07 -26.68 5.00
C GLU A 469 -61.12 -26.77 6.53
N ALA A 470 -61.06 -25.60 7.19
CA ALA A 470 -61.72 -25.34 8.46
C ALA A 470 -62.44 -23.97 8.38
N ASP A 471 -63.77 -24.00 8.45
CA ASP A 471 -64.67 -22.86 8.27
C ASP A 471 -64.86 -21.99 9.53
N MET A 472 -65.27 -20.73 9.32
CA MET A 472 -65.98 -19.83 10.26
C MET A 472 -65.17 -19.31 11.49
N ASP A 473 -65.47 -18.15 12.10
CA ASP A 473 -66.66 -17.27 12.02
C ASP A 473 -66.33 -15.77 11.76
N GLU A 474 -67.37 -14.97 11.52
CA GLU A 474 -67.38 -13.57 11.05
C GLU A 474 -67.06 -12.49 12.12
N ALA A 475 -66.57 -11.32 11.67
CA ALA A 475 -66.90 -9.99 12.22
C ALA A 475 -66.52 -8.86 11.23
N ASP A 476 -67.49 -8.05 10.80
CA ASP A 476 -67.29 -6.92 9.87
C ASP A 476 -66.55 -5.71 10.48
N MET A 477 -65.94 -4.89 9.60
CA MET A 477 -66.24 -3.45 9.55
C MET A 477 -65.76 -2.80 8.23
N ASP A 478 -66.74 -2.56 7.35
CA ASP A 478 -66.93 -1.47 6.37
C ASP A 478 -65.77 -0.70 5.71
N GLU A 479 -66.01 -0.38 4.43
CA GLU A 479 -65.19 0.48 3.57
C GLU A 479 -65.18 1.96 3.99
N ALA A 480 -64.08 2.66 3.69
CA ALA A 480 -64.09 4.12 3.50
C ALA A 480 -62.96 4.55 2.55
N ASP A 481 -63.33 4.97 1.34
CA ASP A 481 -62.48 5.84 0.53
C ASP A 481 -62.27 7.19 1.25
N MET A 482 -61.09 7.80 1.08
CA MET A 482 -60.94 9.26 1.20
C MET A 482 -60.00 9.80 0.12
N ASP A 483 -60.54 10.75 -0.65
CA ASP A 483 -59.88 11.48 -1.74
C ASP A 483 -58.88 12.54 -1.24
N GLU A 484 -58.30 13.25 -2.21
CA GLU A 484 -57.39 14.38 -2.06
C GLU A 484 -57.94 15.53 -1.18
N ALA A 485 -57.05 16.19 -0.44
CA ALA A 485 -57.24 17.56 0.04
C ALA A 485 -55.90 18.30 0.21
N ASP A 486 -55.72 19.39 -0.54
CA ASP A 486 -54.78 20.45 -0.18
C ASP A 486 -55.29 21.21 1.05
N MET A 487 -54.38 21.79 1.85
CA MET A 487 -54.69 22.98 2.66
C MET A 487 -53.48 23.92 2.73
N ASP A 488 -53.74 25.19 2.40
CA ASP A 488 -52.81 26.31 2.52
C ASP A 488 -52.80 26.94 3.94
N GLU A 489 -51.87 27.90 4.10
CA GLU A 489 -51.83 29.05 5.03
C GLU A 489 -52.92 29.23 6.12
N ALA A 490 -52.46 29.43 7.38
CA ALA A 490 -53.08 30.36 8.34
C ALA A 490 -52.07 30.80 9.43
N ASP A 491 -52.20 32.04 9.90
CA ASP A 491 -51.32 32.73 10.88
C ASP A 491 -52.00 32.94 12.27
N MET A 492 -51.22 33.51 13.22
CA MET A 492 -51.65 34.25 14.44
C MET A 492 -52.14 33.44 15.67
N GLU A 493 -52.07 33.90 16.95
CA GLU A 493 -51.27 34.95 17.65
C GLU A 493 -51.41 34.76 19.20
N GLU A 494 -50.48 35.35 20.00
CA GLU A 494 -50.64 35.83 21.41
C GLU A 494 -51.10 34.85 22.55
N THR A 495 -51.05 35.13 23.88
CA THR A 495 -50.59 36.28 24.71
C THR A 495 -50.06 35.86 26.12
N GLU A 496 -49.26 36.76 26.73
CA GLU A 496 -48.84 36.97 28.16
C GLU A 496 -49.19 36.03 29.36
N SER A 497 -48.28 35.98 30.37
CA SER A 497 -48.67 36.24 31.79
C SER A 497 -47.53 36.56 32.80
N ARG A 498 -47.92 37.25 33.90
CA ARG A 498 -47.16 38.09 34.87
C ARG A 498 -46.28 37.44 35.98
N ALA A 499 -45.07 38.01 36.15
CA ALA A 499 -44.49 38.68 37.34
C ALA A 499 -44.18 37.99 38.71
N ARG A 500 -42.93 38.17 39.22
CA ARG A 500 -42.53 38.91 40.48
C ARG A 500 -41.03 38.76 40.87
N GLY A 501 -40.34 39.85 41.27
CA GLY A 501 -39.31 39.82 42.34
C GLY A 501 -37.81 40.20 42.11
N LYS A 502 -37.50 41.51 41.95
CA LYS A 502 -36.43 42.37 42.61
C LYS A 502 -35.15 41.76 43.28
N PRO A 503 -34.01 42.51 43.46
CA PRO A 503 -33.74 43.95 43.16
C PRO A 503 -32.29 44.40 42.72
N VAL A 504 -32.13 45.72 42.42
CA VAL A 504 -30.89 46.59 42.40
C VAL A 504 -29.80 46.35 41.32
N ALA A 505 -29.22 47.35 40.60
CA ALA A 505 -29.66 48.70 40.15
C ALA A 505 -28.64 49.36 39.16
N SER A 506 -29.14 50.18 38.21
CA SER A 506 -28.53 51.39 37.55
C SER A 506 -27.13 51.34 36.88
N GLY A 507 -26.86 52.00 35.74
CA GLY A 507 -27.60 53.06 35.02
C GLY A 507 -27.00 53.43 33.62
N PRO A 508 -27.44 54.52 32.94
CA PRO A 508 -28.20 54.32 31.67
C PRO A 508 -27.97 55.33 30.49
N CYS A 509 -28.82 55.21 29.44
CA CYS A 509 -29.27 56.24 28.45
C CYS A 509 -28.34 56.56 27.22
N VAL A 510 -28.80 56.90 25.98
CA VAL A 510 -30.13 57.22 25.34
C VAL A 510 -30.20 56.61 23.88
N GLY A 511 -31.40 56.56 23.24
CA GLY A 511 -31.68 56.17 21.83
C GLY A 511 -31.20 57.15 20.72
N SER A 512 -31.64 57.10 19.44
CA SER A 512 -33.02 56.88 18.88
C SER A 512 -33.02 56.34 17.41
N ALA A 513 -34.19 56.21 16.76
CA ALA A 513 -34.41 55.76 15.35
C ALA A 513 -35.54 56.60 14.66
N PRO A 514 -36.14 56.26 13.48
CA PRO A 514 -35.81 55.38 12.32
C PRO A 514 -35.94 56.19 10.96
N GLU A 515 -36.44 55.83 9.73
CA GLU A 515 -36.97 54.63 9.02
C GLU A 515 -37.20 54.85 7.46
N HIS A 516 -37.78 53.85 6.76
CA HIS A 516 -38.67 53.89 5.55
C HIS A 516 -38.12 54.11 4.09
N GLY A 517 -38.68 53.33 3.11
CA GLY A 517 -38.58 53.52 1.64
C GLY A 517 -38.70 52.22 0.79
N ASP A 518 -39.74 52.05 -0.03
CA ASP A 518 -40.31 50.73 -0.43
C ASP A 518 -40.34 50.35 -1.95
N GLU A 519 -40.80 49.12 -2.23
CA GLU A 519 -41.61 48.61 -3.37
C GLU A 519 -41.10 48.15 -4.80
N THR A 520 -41.64 46.99 -5.21
CA THR A 520 -42.10 46.53 -6.58
C THR A 520 -41.19 45.98 -7.71
N ASN A 521 -41.06 44.64 -7.74
CA ASN A 521 -41.46 43.61 -8.76
C ASN A 521 -41.40 43.79 -10.33
N VAL A 522 -41.36 42.63 -11.04
CA VAL A 522 -41.45 42.29 -12.50
C VAL A 522 -40.39 42.86 -13.48
N GLY A 523 -39.94 42.17 -14.56
CA GLY A 523 -40.15 40.79 -15.03
C GLY A 523 -39.61 40.53 -16.47
N PHE A 524 -39.64 39.26 -16.93
CA PHE A 524 -39.38 38.77 -18.32
C PHE A 524 -37.94 38.61 -18.88
N ALA A 525 -37.87 37.88 -20.01
CA ALA A 525 -36.72 37.38 -20.77
C ALA A 525 -35.94 38.46 -21.57
N GLY A 526 -34.79 38.22 -22.23
CA GLY A 526 -33.96 36.99 -22.32
C GLY A 526 -33.57 36.60 -23.77
N GLU A 527 -32.46 37.13 -24.28
CA GLU A 527 -31.75 36.78 -25.53
C GLU A 527 -30.22 36.91 -25.27
N ARG A 528 -29.31 36.04 -25.73
CA ARG A 528 -28.89 35.55 -27.07
C ARG A 528 -28.05 36.55 -27.89
N GLY A 529 -26.84 36.10 -28.28
CA GLY A 529 -25.96 36.72 -29.28
C GLY A 529 -24.99 37.78 -28.71
N GLU A 530 -23.78 37.98 -29.25
CA GLU A 530 -23.00 37.21 -30.25
C GLU A 530 -21.49 37.28 -29.92
N GLU A 531 -20.67 36.49 -30.61
CA GLU A 531 -19.21 36.45 -30.44
C GLU A 531 -18.50 37.67 -31.06
N THR A 532 -17.29 38.00 -30.59
CA THR A 532 -16.20 38.45 -31.49
C THR A 532 -14.82 38.25 -30.87
N ASN A 533 -13.91 37.60 -31.63
CA ASN A 533 -12.49 37.46 -31.27
C ASN A 533 -11.66 38.63 -31.82
N VAL A 534 -10.92 39.36 -30.96
CA VAL A 534 -9.50 39.69 -31.23
C VAL A 534 -8.73 40.04 -29.95
N ALA A 535 -7.46 39.62 -29.91
CA ALA A 535 -6.38 40.17 -29.10
C ALA A 535 -5.41 40.92 -30.06
N PRO A 536 -4.30 41.58 -29.62
CA PRO A 536 -3.74 41.73 -28.26
C PRO A 536 -3.36 43.19 -27.90
N LEU A 537 -2.67 43.41 -26.76
CA LEU A 537 -1.44 44.23 -26.66
C LEU A 537 -0.86 44.25 -25.23
N GLU A 538 0.41 44.66 -25.09
CA GLU A 538 1.15 44.75 -23.82
C GLU A 538 1.40 46.20 -23.37
N GLY A 539 1.58 46.40 -22.06
CA GLY A 539 2.60 47.33 -21.53
C GLY A 539 2.25 48.80 -21.29
N VAL A 540 2.22 49.20 -20.01
CA VAL A 540 2.44 50.58 -19.53
C VAL A 540 3.38 50.53 -18.30
N LEU A 541 4.11 51.61 -18.04
CA LEU A 541 5.26 51.72 -17.11
C LEU A 541 4.95 52.58 -15.85
N GLU A 542 6.02 52.83 -15.06
CA GLU A 542 6.16 53.87 -14.01
C GLU A 542 5.66 53.52 -12.57
N PHE A 543 6.31 53.91 -11.46
CA PHE A 543 7.61 54.59 -11.23
C PHE A 543 8.24 54.20 -9.85
N VAL A 544 9.48 54.64 -9.53
CA VAL A 544 10.25 54.22 -8.33
C VAL A 544 11.06 55.38 -7.68
N PRO A 545 10.80 55.73 -6.39
CA PRO A 545 11.85 55.64 -5.34
C PRO A 545 11.29 55.29 -3.92
N GLY A 546 12.08 54.99 -2.86
CA GLY A 546 13.52 54.72 -2.76
C GLY A 546 14.30 55.64 -1.78
N TYR A 547 14.63 55.19 -0.56
CA TYR A 547 15.65 55.82 0.33
C TYR A 547 16.44 54.81 1.19
N ARG A 548 17.47 55.26 1.94
CA ARG A 548 18.63 54.44 2.36
C ARG A 548 19.19 54.80 3.77
N ARG A 549 19.93 53.86 4.40
CA ARG A 549 20.79 53.96 5.63
C ARG A 549 20.06 53.88 7.00
N ALA A 550 20.73 53.67 8.15
CA ALA A 550 21.90 52.85 8.55
C ALA A 550 22.20 53.02 10.07
N GLY A 551 22.77 52.01 10.74
CA GLY A 551 23.14 52.02 12.18
C GLY A 551 22.00 51.54 13.11
N GLY A 552 22.24 51.08 14.34
CA GLY A 552 23.51 50.74 15.01
C GLY A 552 23.64 51.21 16.47
N VAL A 553 23.40 50.30 17.43
CA VAL A 553 24.06 50.05 18.75
C VAL A 553 23.48 48.73 19.31
N ALA A 554 24.12 47.81 20.08
CA ALA A 554 25.35 47.72 20.93
C ALA A 554 25.05 47.65 22.46
N ALA A 555 25.96 47.02 23.22
CA ALA A 555 25.92 46.67 24.67
C ALA A 555 24.97 45.50 25.08
N GLU A 556 25.18 44.66 26.12
CA GLU A 556 26.32 44.12 26.95
C GLU A 556 25.72 43.11 27.98
N LEU A 557 26.33 42.16 28.72
CA LEU A 557 27.69 41.60 29.01
C LEU A 557 27.63 40.04 28.89
N GLN A 558 28.64 39.14 28.95
CA GLN A 558 30.07 39.09 29.34
C GLN A 558 30.46 38.56 30.76
N HIS A 559 30.44 37.22 30.95
CA HIS A 559 31.23 36.38 31.91
C HIS A 559 31.05 34.88 31.47
N GLU A 560 31.96 33.90 31.54
CA GLU A 560 33.27 33.72 32.22
C GLU A 560 34.38 33.05 31.36
N LEU A 561 35.63 33.22 31.81
CA LEU A 561 36.83 32.40 31.52
C LEU A 561 37.21 31.69 32.86
N GLU A 562 38.13 30.72 33.00
CA GLU A 562 39.43 30.56 32.34
C GLU A 562 40.10 29.19 32.65
N THR A 563 41.20 28.86 31.93
CA THR A 563 42.18 27.76 32.17
C THR A 563 41.75 26.30 31.82
N GLY A 564 42.67 25.39 31.44
CA GLY A 564 44.07 25.58 31.04
C GLY A 564 44.94 24.28 31.02
N ALA A 565 45.92 24.22 30.10
CA ALA A 565 47.04 23.25 29.99
C ALA A 565 46.83 21.89 29.26
N ALA A 566 47.96 21.37 28.76
CA ALA A 566 48.19 20.11 28.02
C ALA A 566 49.71 19.79 28.02
N PRO A 567 50.22 18.76 27.33
CA PRO A 567 50.02 17.31 27.55
C PRO A 567 51.36 16.57 27.81
N SER A 568 51.33 15.25 28.10
CA SER A 568 52.52 14.39 27.93
C SER A 568 52.16 12.91 27.67
N ASP A 569 53.03 12.22 26.93
CA ASP A 569 53.02 10.80 26.52
C ASP A 569 54.49 10.34 26.48
N PRO A 570 54.84 9.10 26.92
CA PRO A 570 55.64 8.28 26.00
C PRO A 570 55.47 6.73 26.07
N VAL A 571 55.09 6.14 24.93
CA VAL A 571 55.92 5.18 24.13
C VAL A 571 56.47 3.88 24.79
N LEU A 572 56.03 2.69 24.31
CA LEU A 572 56.89 1.65 23.67
C LEU A 572 56.12 0.42 23.08
N ARG A 573 56.85 -0.47 22.37
CA ARG A 573 56.44 -1.66 21.57
C ARG A 573 57.60 -2.71 21.61
N PRO A 574 57.55 -3.90 20.95
CA PRO A 574 56.48 -4.91 20.72
C PRO A 574 56.93 -6.36 21.04
N ALA A 575 56.06 -7.37 20.85
CA ALA A 575 56.45 -8.79 20.69
C ALA A 575 55.52 -9.61 19.76
N LYS A 576 56.04 -10.71 19.19
CA LYS A 576 55.40 -11.70 18.27
C LYS A 576 56.28 -12.97 18.22
N PRO A 577 55.84 -14.12 17.64
CA PRO A 577 54.51 -14.74 17.66
C PRO A 577 54.58 -16.28 17.92
N THR A 578 53.44 -16.95 18.11
CA THR A 578 53.34 -18.42 17.94
C THR A 578 51.99 -18.84 17.35
N ARG A 579 51.92 -20.01 16.70
CA ARG A 579 50.77 -20.51 15.93
C ARG A 579 50.27 -21.84 16.51
N VAL A 580 48.97 -21.92 16.78
CA VAL A 580 48.20 -23.17 16.94
C VAL A 580 46.88 -22.99 16.16
N GLU A 581 46.21 -24.10 15.81
CA GLU A 581 45.15 -24.14 14.80
C GLU A 581 43.73 -24.08 15.39
N ALA A 582 42.71 -24.09 14.52
CA ALA A 582 41.37 -23.58 14.83
C ALA A 582 40.53 -24.48 15.77
N THR A 583 39.82 -23.83 16.70
CA THR A 583 38.59 -24.34 17.32
C THR A 583 37.61 -23.18 17.53
N LEU A 584 36.30 -23.46 17.65
CA LEU A 584 35.31 -22.41 17.91
C LEU A 584 35.41 -21.89 19.35
N ALA A 585 35.50 -20.57 19.48
CA ALA A 585 35.07 -19.82 20.65
C ALA A 585 34.53 -18.46 20.19
N ILE A 586 33.30 -18.13 20.58
CA ILE A 586 32.79 -16.75 20.56
C ILE A 586 32.89 -16.29 22.01
N GLU A 587 33.97 -15.58 22.33
CA GLU A 587 34.14 -14.92 23.63
C GLU A 587 34.12 -13.40 23.47
N ALA A 588 33.86 -12.71 24.58
CA ALA A 588 33.29 -11.38 24.56
C ALA A 588 34.29 -10.24 24.28
N ALA A 589 33.74 -9.18 23.68
CA ALA A 589 34.12 -7.78 23.78
C ALA A 589 35.55 -7.43 24.28
N SER A 590 36.35 -6.87 23.37
CA SER A 590 36.86 -5.52 23.66
C SER A 590 35.66 -4.57 23.70
N GLU A 591 35.59 -3.65 24.66
CA GLU A 591 34.41 -2.80 24.86
C GLU A 591 33.99 -2.05 23.59
N PRO A 592 32.68 -1.87 23.35
CA PRO A 592 32.21 -1.05 22.25
C PRO A 592 32.50 0.42 22.57
N GLU A 593 33.58 0.98 22.00
CA GLU A 593 33.68 2.44 21.84
C GLU A 593 32.37 2.92 21.20
N THR A 594 31.68 3.82 21.88
CA THR A 594 30.35 4.31 21.48
C THR A 594 30.50 5.14 20.21
N LEU A 595 30.30 4.51 19.04
CA LEU A 595 30.58 5.06 17.71
C LEU A 595 29.63 6.17 17.21
N PHE A 596 29.05 6.91 18.17
CA PHE A 596 28.38 8.19 17.99
C PHE A 596 29.32 9.32 18.41
N ASP A 597 29.99 9.91 17.44
CA ASP A 597 30.57 11.25 17.55
C ASP A 597 29.60 12.24 16.90
N PRO A 598 28.93 13.13 17.65
CA PRO A 598 28.02 14.13 17.09
C PRO A 598 28.69 15.15 16.15
N ALA A 599 30.03 15.20 16.07
CA ALA A 599 30.76 16.10 15.18
C ALA A 599 30.68 15.73 13.68
N TYR A 600 30.00 14.64 13.30
CA TYR A 600 29.62 14.38 11.91
C TYR A 600 28.47 15.30 11.48
N LEU A 601 28.82 16.40 10.83
CA LEU A 601 27.87 17.37 10.30
C LEU A 601 27.11 16.81 9.09
N ALA A 602 25.91 17.37 8.87
CA ALA A 602 25.15 17.24 7.63
C ALA A 602 25.99 17.68 6.39
N PRO A 603 25.61 17.29 5.16
CA PRO A 603 26.53 17.20 4.03
C PRO A 603 27.27 18.49 3.60
N ILE A 604 28.31 18.28 2.82
CA ILE A 604 29.12 19.32 2.17
C ILE A 604 28.33 19.98 1.02
N THR A 605 27.33 20.79 1.38
CA THR A 605 26.61 21.73 0.50
C THR A 605 26.05 21.14 -0.80
N ALA A 606 25.02 20.29 -0.69
CA ALA A 606 24.14 19.93 -1.80
C ALA A 606 22.67 20.04 -1.36
N THR A 607 21.82 20.71 -2.16
CA THR A 607 20.37 20.81 -1.93
C THR A 607 19.66 19.54 -2.41
N GLU A 608 20.05 18.38 -1.90
CA GLU A 608 19.35 17.10 -2.13
C GLU A 608 17.96 17.15 -1.48
N THR A 609 16.91 16.95 -2.28
CA THR A 609 15.52 17.20 -1.89
C THR A 609 14.63 15.99 -2.16
N ILE A 610 13.66 15.76 -1.28
CA ILE A 610 12.53 14.86 -1.55
C ILE A 610 11.67 15.52 -2.63
N VAL A 611 11.46 14.84 -3.76
CA VAL A 611 10.82 15.35 -4.99
C VAL A 611 9.31 15.12 -4.90
N GLY A 612 8.70 15.83 -3.96
CA GLY A 612 7.26 15.74 -3.70
C GLY A 612 6.87 16.43 -2.40
N THR A 613 6.02 15.74 -1.64
CA THR A 613 5.69 15.97 -0.23
C THR A 613 5.71 14.65 0.56
N VAL A 614 6.22 13.58 -0.06
CA VAL A 614 6.24 12.19 0.41
C VAL A 614 7.56 11.57 -0.06
N ASP A 615 8.12 10.68 0.73
CA ASP A 615 9.44 10.08 0.53
C ASP A 615 9.35 8.57 0.22
N ASP A 616 9.55 8.18 -1.04
CA ASP A 616 9.41 6.79 -1.49
C ASP A 616 10.66 5.91 -1.22
N ARG A 617 11.67 6.41 -0.49
CA ARG A 617 12.90 5.65 -0.19
C ARG A 617 12.64 4.45 0.73
N ARG A 618 13.02 3.26 0.27
CA ARG A 618 12.83 1.98 0.94
C ARG A 618 14.09 1.54 1.66
N LEU A 619 13.98 1.14 2.93
CA LEU A 619 15.08 0.50 3.65
C LEU A 619 15.46 -0.83 2.97
N ILE A 620 16.76 -1.07 2.82
CA ILE A 620 17.33 -2.34 2.37
C ILE A 620 17.95 -3.09 3.55
N THR A 621 17.37 -4.25 3.86
CA THR A 621 18.02 -5.28 4.68
C THR A 621 17.60 -6.68 4.16
N PRO A 622 18.49 -7.69 4.11
CA PRO A 622 19.91 -7.62 4.42
C PRO A 622 20.73 -6.96 3.29
N THR A 623 21.68 -6.11 3.69
CA THR A 623 22.61 -5.40 2.79
C THR A 623 23.67 -6.30 2.14
N THR A 624 23.77 -7.57 2.54
CA THR A 624 24.80 -8.52 2.06
C THR A 624 24.48 -9.16 0.71
N ALA A 625 23.27 -8.98 0.18
CA ALA A 625 22.89 -9.44 -1.16
C ALA A 625 23.44 -8.52 -2.29
N LEU A 626 23.29 -8.94 -3.55
CA LEU A 626 23.60 -8.10 -4.71
C LEU A 626 22.36 -7.30 -5.16
N PRO A 627 22.48 -6.00 -5.49
CA PRO A 627 23.73 -5.24 -5.64
C PRO A 627 24.26 -4.60 -4.34
N TRP A 628 23.48 -4.63 -3.27
CA TRP A 628 23.66 -3.87 -2.03
C TRP A 628 25.07 -3.94 -1.45
N ARG A 629 25.70 -5.13 -1.48
CA ARG A 629 27.06 -5.35 -0.95
C ARG A 629 28.16 -4.49 -1.59
N ALA A 630 27.94 -4.01 -2.82
CA ALA A 630 28.89 -3.17 -3.55
C ALA A 630 28.71 -1.67 -3.27
N ILE A 631 27.68 -1.27 -2.53
CA ILE A 631 27.42 0.09 -2.09
C ILE A 631 28.05 0.30 -0.71
N CYS A 632 28.68 1.46 -0.52
CA CYS A 632 29.49 1.78 0.64
C CYS A 632 28.99 3.07 1.31
N SER A 633 28.86 3.03 2.63
CA SER A 633 28.75 4.24 3.44
C SER A 633 30.13 4.89 3.53
N LEU A 634 30.18 6.22 3.39
CA LEU A 634 31.41 7.02 3.48
C LEU A 634 31.35 7.90 4.73
N ARG A 635 32.28 7.70 5.67
CA ARG A 635 32.53 8.63 6.79
C ARG A 635 33.79 9.44 6.46
N MET A 636 33.60 10.73 6.16
CA MET A 636 34.59 11.59 5.50
C MET A 636 35.16 12.60 6.50
N THR A 637 36.47 12.88 6.42
CA THR A 637 37.14 13.93 7.19
C THR A 637 37.86 14.88 6.23
N SER A 638 37.52 16.17 6.27
CA SER A 638 38.13 17.22 5.46
C SER A 638 39.52 17.63 5.96
N SER A 639 40.25 18.45 5.19
CA SER A 639 41.57 18.94 5.58
C SER A 639 41.55 19.86 6.80
N ASP A 640 40.46 20.61 7.02
CA ASP A 640 40.24 21.41 8.24
C ASP A 640 39.69 20.59 9.43
N GLY A 641 39.54 19.27 9.28
CA GLY A 641 39.18 18.33 10.35
C GLY A 641 37.68 18.12 10.57
N LYS A 642 36.81 18.86 9.89
CA LYS A 642 35.35 18.64 9.92
C LYS A 642 34.99 17.26 9.37
N ARG A 643 33.87 16.71 9.85
CA ARG A 643 33.42 15.35 9.52
C ARG A 643 32.06 15.38 8.85
N PHE A 644 31.87 14.50 7.88
CA PHE A 644 30.69 14.47 7.00
C PHE A 644 30.36 13.02 6.58
N ILE A 645 29.14 12.80 6.06
CA ILE A 645 28.74 11.50 5.48
C ILE A 645 28.41 11.59 3.99
N GLY A 646 28.51 10.46 3.29
CA GLY A 646 28.25 10.33 1.85
C GLY A 646 28.10 8.87 1.42
N THR A 647 27.89 8.65 0.12
CA THR A 647 27.77 7.31 -0.47
C THR A 647 28.81 7.10 -1.57
N GLY A 648 29.33 5.87 -1.68
CA GLY A 648 30.14 5.44 -2.80
C GLY A 648 29.83 4.00 -3.21
N TRP A 649 30.44 3.53 -4.29
CA TRP A 649 30.20 2.18 -4.81
C TRP A 649 31.42 1.59 -5.52
N LEU A 650 31.60 0.27 -5.44
CA LEU A 650 32.81 -0.42 -5.90
C LEU A 650 32.72 -0.86 -7.36
N ILE A 651 33.75 -0.48 -8.14
CA ILE A 651 33.99 -0.98 -9.51
C ILE A 651 35.03 -2.10 -9.56
N ASN A 652 35.85 -2.22 -8.52
CA ASN A 652 36.81 -3.29 -8.27
C ASN A 652 37.19 -3.27 -6.77
N PRO A 653 37.94 -4.25 -6.23
CA PRO A 653 38.27 -4.31 -4.79
C PRO A 653 38.98 -3.07 -4.20
N ARG A 654 39.59 -2.21 -5.03
CA ARG A 654 40.42 -1.08 -4.59
C ARG A 654 39.92 0.30 -5.01
N THR A 655 38.80 0.39 -5.73
CA THR A 655 38.33 1.66 -6.32
C THR A 655 36.85 1.87 -6.05
N VAL A 656 36.56 2.92 -5.28
CA VAL A 656 35.20 3.39 -4.95
C VAL A 656 34.89 4.62 -5.80
N VAL A 657 33.77 4.63 -6.50
CA VAL A 657 33.24 5.78 -7.24
C VAL A 657 32.27 6.54 -6.33
N THR A 658 32.30 7.88 -6.38
CA THR A 658 31.45 8.78 -5.59
C THR A 658 31.38 10.17 -6.27
N ALA A 659 30.67 11.14 -5.68
CA ALA A 659 30.63 12.51 -6.17
C ALA A 659 32.00 13.20 -5.95
N GLY A 660 32.30 14.20 -6.78
CA GLY A 660 33.51 15.00 -6.68
C GLY A 660 33.56 15.79 -5.37
N HIS A 661 32.43 16.32 -4.92
CA HIS A 661 32.34 17.07 -3.66
C HIS A 661 32.56 16.21 -2.40
N CYS A 662 32.27 14.90 -2.47
CA CYS A 662 32.59 13.93 -1.41
C CYS A 662 34.09 13.70 -1.23
N VAL A 663 34.91 13.93 -2.26
CA VAL A 663 36.38 13.76 -2.20
C VAL A 663 37.17 15.06 -2.28
N TYR A 664 36.57 16.16 -2.75
CA TYR A 664 37.18 17.48 -2.89
C TYR A 664 36.17 18.60 -2.56
N SER A 665 36.36 19.28 -1.42
CA SER A 665 35.55 20.42 -0.98
C SER A 665 36.27 21.75 -1.20
N HIS A 666 35.65 22.61 -2.01
CA HIS A 666 36.04 24.02 -2.17
C HIS A 666 35.95 24.82 -0.86
N ALA A 667 35.10 24.40 0.09
CA ALA A 667 34.89 25.11 1.36
C ALA A 667 35.82 24.65 2.49
N PHE A 668 36.34 23.41 2.42
CA PHE A 668 37.00 22.72 3.54
C PHE A 668 38.41 22.21 3.20
N GLY A 669 39.17 23.02 2.46
CA GLY A 669 40.61 22.83 2.24
C GLY A 669 41.01 21.97 1.03
N GLY A 670 40.10 21.72 0.08
CA GLY A 670 40.38 20.92 -1.10
C GLY A 670 40.08 19.44 -0.89
N PHE A 671 41.04 18.55 -1.19
CA PHE A 671 40.84 17.11 -1.03
C PHE A 671 40.57 16.71 0.43
N MET A 672 39.80 15.64 0.64
CA MET A 672 39.61 15.07 1.98
C MET A 672 40.94 14.59 2.58
N LYS A 673 41.04 14.65 3.90
CA LYS A 673 42.17 14.12 4.69
C LYS A 673 42.11 12.59 4.79
N SER A 674 40.90 12.04 4.90
CA SER A 674 40.62 10.61 4.94
C SER A 674 39.13 10.34 4.71
N VAL A 675 38.80 9.16 4.17
CA VAL A 675 37.43 8.64 4.10
C VAL A 675 37.42 7.19 4.55
N GLU A 676 36.70 6.88 5.63
CA GLU A 676 36.34 5.51 5.97
C GLU A 676 35.24 5.02 5.01
N VAL A 677 35.54 3.94 4.29
CA VAL A 677 34.63 3.27 3.36
C VAL A 677 34.13 1.99 4.03
N THR A 678 32.82 1.89 4.23
CA THR A 678 32.17 0.70 4.81
C THR A 678 31.17 0.08 3.83
N PRO A 679 31.55 -0.96 3.07
CA PRO A 679 30.64 -1.71 2.21
C PRO A 679 29.54 -2.40 3.03
N ALA A 680 28.31 -2.36 2.53
CA ALA A 680 27.15 -3.07 3.08
C ALA A 680 26.80 -2.73 4.56
N LEU A 681 27.14 -1.54 5.06
CA LEU A 681 26.76 -1.09 6.40
C LEU A 681 25.25 -1.26 6.64
N ASP A 682 24.87 -1.91 7.74
CA ASP A 682 23.48 -2.05 8.21
C ASP A 682 23.44 -1.77 9.73
N SER A 683 22.95 -0.59 10.10
CA SER A 683 23.15 0.06 11.41
C SER A 683 24.63 0.15 11.78
N ASP A 684 25.11 -0.74 12.65
CA ASP A 684 26.51 -0.81 13.09
C ASP A 684 27.22 -2.08 12.60
N ALA A 685 26.48 -3.01 11.97
CA ALA A 685 27.06 -4.19 11.35
C ALA A 685 27.89 -3.76 10.13
N ARG A 686 29.14 -4.24 10.05
CA ARG A 686 30.09 -3.99 8.96
C ARG A 686 30.43 -5.31 8.24
N PRO A 687 29.55 -5.88 7.39
CA PRO A 687 29.61 -7.29 7.00
C PRO A 687 30.86 -7.70 6.21
N PHE A 688 31.51 -6.74 5.53
CA PHE A 688 32.77 -6.93 4.80
C PHE A 688 33.90 -6.05 5.36
N GLY A 689 33.78 -5.60 6.60
CA GLY A 689 34.70 -4.68 7.27
C GLY A 689 34.63 -3.25 6.72
N SER A 690 35.69 -2.49 6.96
CA SER A 690 35.82 -1.08 6.55
C SER A 690 37.29 -0.73 6.23
N VAL A 691 37.52 0.16 5.26
CA VAL A 691 38.87 0.56 4.81
C VAL A 691 38.97 2.09 4.75
N VAL A 692 40.04 2.66 5.31
CA VAL A 692 40.28 4.12 5.27
C VAL A 692 41.08 4.51 4.03
N GLY A 693 40.41 5.08 3.04
CA GLY A 693 41.02 5.69 1.86
C GLY A 693 41.65 7.06 2.18
N LYS A 694 42.82 7.32 1.58
CA LYS A 694 43.58 8.58 1.70
C LYS A 694 44.10 9.11 0.36
N LYS A 695 43.74 8.44 -0.74
CA LYS A 695 44.14 8.77 -2.11
C LYS A 695 42.89 9.04 -2.92
N PHE A 696 42.82 10.21 -3.53
CA PHE A 696 41.60 10.73 -4.14
C PHE A 696 41.86 11.23 -5.56
N ARG A 697 40.82 11.19 -6.40
CA ARG A 697 40.77 11.87 -7.70
C ARG A 697 39.38 12.49 -7.86
N ALA A 698 39.31 13.68 -8.43
CA ALA A 698 38.08 14.30 -8.90
C ALA A 698 38.35 14.89 -10.29
N ALA A 699 37.30 15.14 -11.08
CA ALA A 699 37.46 15.73 -12.40
C ALA A 699 37.95 17.19 -12.33
N GLU A 700 38.75 17.63 -13.30
CA GLU A 700 39.33 18.97 -13.28
C GLU A 700 38.28 20.10 -13.28
N GLY A 701 37.17 19.93 -14.00
CA GLY A 701 36.06 20.89 -14.01
C GLY A 701 35.31 21.00 -12.68
N TRP A 702 35.41 19.98 -11.81
CA TRP A 702 34.98 20.12 -10.42
C TRP A 702 36.04 20.87 -9.60
N ILE A 703 37.30 20.45 -9.68
CA ILE A 703 38.41 21.00 -8.88
C ILE A 703 38.64 22.49 -9.13
N LYS A 704 38.55 22.93 -10.39
CA LYS A 704 38.79 24.32 -10.81
C LYS A 704 37.53 25.18 -10.76
N ASP A 705 36.47 24.71 -11.42
CA ASP A 705 35.34 25.55 -11.80
C ASP A 705 34.08 25.29 -10.94
N LYS A 706 34.15 24.35 -9.98
CA LYS A 706 33.01 23.84 -9.18
C LYS A 706 31.83 23.40 -10.07
N SER A 707 32.13 22.94 -11.29
CA SER A 707 31.11 22.65 -12.30
C SER A 707 30.42 21.31 -12.00
N SER A 708 29.10 21.35 -11.81
CA SER A 708 28.27 20.16 -11.56
C SER A 708 28.02 19.29 -12.81
N GLU A 709 28.54 19.67 -13.98
CA GLU A 709 28.72 18.79 -15.15
C GLU A 709 29.96 17.87 -15.03
N TYR A 710 30.72 18.03 -13.94
CA TYR A 710 31.97 17.35 -13.63
C TYR A 710 32.05 16.87 -12.17
N ASP A 711 30.95 16.93 -11.40
CA ASP A 711 30.92 16.50 -10.00
C ASP A 711 30.97 14.96 -9.91
N TYR A 712 32.16 14.40 -10.05
CA TYR A 712 32.48 12.98 -9.86
C TYR A 712 33.93 12.79 -9.44
N GLY A 713 34.18 11.70 -8.71
CA GLY A 713 35.51 11.33 -8.25
C GLY A 713 35.62 9.85 -7.84
N VAL A 714 36.82 9.47 -7.39
CA VAL A 714 37.09 8.15 -6.83
C VAL A 714 37.95 8.23 -5.57
N ILE A 715 37.74 7.26 -4.69
CA ILE A 715 38.62 6.91 -3.58
C ILE A 715 39.43 5.69 -4.01
N LEU A 716 40.77 5.81 -3.96
CA LEU A 716 41.70 4.73 -4.24
C LEU A 716 42.15 4.11 -2.91
N LEU A 717 41.99 2.80 -2.76
CA LEU A 717 42.21 2.10 -1.50
C LEU A 717 43.55 1.34 -1.48
N ASP A 718 44.36 1.67 -0.48
CA ASP A 718 45.66 1.03 -0.22
C ASP A 718 45.51 -0.44 0.25
N GLU A 719 44.35 -0.82 0.78
CA GLU A 719 43.96 -2.21 1.04
C GLU A 719 42.67 -2.58 0.28
N PRO A 720 42.52 -3.83 -0.20
CA PRO A 720 41.36 -4.23 -0.98
C PRO A 720 40.18 -4.61 -0.07
N ILE A 721 38.99 -4.12 -0.41
CA ILE A 721 37.73 -4.62 0.17
C ILE A 721 37.50 -6.06 -0.30
N ARG A 722 37.24 -6.96 0.66
CA ARG A 722 37.12 -8.41 0.43
C ARG A 722 35.72 -8.80 -0.06
N LEU A 723 35.46 -8.49 -1.34
CA LEU A 723 34.31 -9.00 -2.08
C LEU A 723 34.79 -9.93 -3.20
N GLU A 724 34.28 -11.17 -3.21
CA GLU A 724 34.69 -12.19 -4.19
C GLU A 724 34.17 -11.90 -5.61
N SER A 725 32.97 -11.30 -5.72
CA SER A 725 32.33 -10.96 -6.99
C SER A 725 31.20 -9.93 -6.82
N GLY A 726 30.68 -9.41 -7.95
CA GLY A 726 29.48 -8.59 -7.98
C GLY A 726 29.70 -7.07 -7.86
N PHE A 727 30.81 -6.56 -8.38
CA PHE A 727 31.03 -5.12 -8.57
C PHE A 727 30.07 -4.53 -9.61
N PHE A 728 29.79 -3.23 -9.50
CA PHE A 728 28.99 -2.52 -10.50
C PHE A 728 29.83 -2.15 -11.73
N VAL A 729 29.19 -2.10 -12.90
CA VAL A 729 29.83 -1.74 -14.17
C VAL A 729 29.42 -0.33 -14.62
N PRO A 730 30.29 0.69 -14.59
CA PRO A 730 30.01 1.99 -15.21
C PRO A 730 29.96 1.83 -16.74
N MET A 731 28.92 2.33 -17.38
CA MET A 731 28.79 2.24 -18.85
C MET A 731 28.12 3.48 -19.44
N PRO A 732 28.64 4.05 -20.54
CA PRO A 732 27.91 5.01 -21.35
C PRO A 732 26.73 4.34 -22.06
N ALA A 733 25.64 5.11 -22.20
CA ALA A 733 24.52 4.80 -23.09
C ALA A 733 24.03 6.06 -23.79
N SER A 734 23.42 5.89 -24.96
CA SER A 734 22.73 6.93 -25.72
C SER A 734 21.49 7.46 -24.99
N ASN A 735 20.83 8.47 -25.55
CA ASN A 735 19.55 8.95 -25.00
C ASN A 735 18.44 7.91 -25.16
N ALA A 736 18.36 7.24 -26.32
CA ALA A 736 17.34 6.23 -26.61
C ALA A 736 17.42 4.98 -25.70
N GLU A 737 18.61 4.64 -25.22
CA GLU A 737 18.84 3.55 -24.23
C GLU A 737 18.51 3.95 -22.78
N LEU A 738 18.27 5.23 -22.51
CA LEU A 738 17.99 5.77 -21.18
C LEU A 738 16.56 6.33 -21.05
N GLU A 739 15.93 6.68 -22.17
CA GLU A 739 14.59 7.28 -22.23
C GLU A 739 13.51 6.30 -21.74
N GLY A 740 12.71 6.74 -20.76
CA GLY A 740 11.63 5.94 -20.19
C GLY A 740 12.06 4.74 -19.34
N VAL A 741 13.35 4.46 -19.20
CA VAL A 741 13.91 3.33 -18.42
C VAL A 741 13.83 3.62 -16.93
N LEU A 742 13.55 2.58 -16.13
CA LEU A 742 13.54 2.64 -14.67
C LEU A 742 14.98 2.69 -14.13
N ALA A 743 15.43 3.89 -13.77
CA ALA A 743 16.68 4.11 -13.07
C ALA A 743 16.52 3.81 -11.57
N ASN A 744 17.58 3.27 -10.99
CA ASN A 744 17.64 2.78 -9.62
C ASN A 744 18.74 3.54 -8.89
N ILE A 745 18.48 3.97 -7.66
CA ILE A 745 19.49 4.54 -6.75
C ILE A 745 19.48 3.77 -5.43
N ALA A 746 20.62 3.72 -4.76
CA ALA A 746 20.67 3.39 -3.35
C ALA A 746 21.91 3.98 -2.67
N GLY A 747 21.74 4.42 -1.42
CA GLY A 747 22.79 5.06 -0.62
C GLY A 747 22.38 5.32 0.82
N TYR A 748 23.19 6.10 1.54
CA TYR A 748 23.14 6.28 2.99
C TYR A 748 22.71 7.72 3.38
N PRO A 749 21.40 8.00 3.50
CA PRO A 749 20.88 9.34 3.76
C PRO A 749 20.96 9.74 5.24
N SER A 750 21.14 11.03 5.52
CA SER A 750 21.28 11.57 6.89
C SER A 750 19.96 11.64 7.67
N ASP A 751 18.83 11.84 7.00
CA ASP A 751 17.51 11.98 7.64
C ASP A 751 16.92 10.65 8.12
N ARG A 752 17.46 9.52 7.66
CA ARG A 752 17.07 8.18 8.11
C ARG A 752 18.25 7.49 8.81
N GLU A 753 18.15 7.34 10.13
CA GLU A 753 19.18 6.70 10.98
C GLU A 753 20.60 7.29 10.83
N LEU A 754 20.73 8.59 10.52
CA LEU A 754 22.02 9.32 10.42
C LEU A 754 23.03 8.66 9.45
N GLY A 755 22.55 8.11 8.33
CA GLY A 755 23.39 7.44 7.33
C GLY A 755 23.92 6.07 7.76
N ARG A 756 23.36 5.46 8.80
CA ARG A 756 23.74 4.11 9.27
C ARG A 756 23.05 2.97 8.49
N ARG A 757 22.01 3.24 7.69
CA ARG A 757 21.35 2.22 6.84
C ARG A 757 21.25 2.61 5.37
N LEU A 758 21.20 1.56 4.53
CA LEU A 758 21.10 1.67 3.08
C LEU A 758 19.63 1.84 2.66
N PHE A 759 19.32 2.92 1.96
CA PHE A 759 18.00 3.17 1.38
C PHE A 759 18.04 3.14 -0.15
N PHE A 760 17.00 2.58 -0.77
CA PHE A 760 16.84 2.38 -2.21
C PHE A 760 15.59 3.07 -2.74
N HIS A 761 15.65 3.63 -3.93
CA HIS A 761 14.48 4.13 -4.67
C HIS A 761 14.70 3.99 -6.18
N ALA A 762 13.62 3.91 -6.97
CA ALA A 762 13.69 3.76 -8.42
C ALA A 762 12.48 4.39 -9.11
N ARG A 763 12.74 5.28 -10.07
CA ARG A 763 11.75 5.93 -10.95
C ARG A 763 12.35 6.09 -12.36
N LYS A 764 11.59 6.64 -13.30
CA LYS A 764 12.08 6.87 -14.66
C LYS A 764 13.02 8.07 -14.72
N LEU A 765 14.01 8.03 -15.61
CA LEU A 765 14.74 9.24 -15.97
C LEU A 765 13.79 10.22 -16.67
N GLN A 766 13.82 11.49 -16.28
CA GLN A 766 12.92 12.53 -16.79
C GLN A 766 13.57 13.38 -17.89
N ASN A 767 14.83 13.78 -17.68
CA ASN A 767 15.58 14.58 -18.65
C ASN A 767 17.03 14.08 -18.75
N ILE A 768 17.51 13.91 -19.98
CA ILE A 768 18.75 13.18 -20.29
C ILE A 768 19.67 14.11 -21.10
N GLY A 769 20.33 15.02 -20.38
CA GLY A 769 21.31 15.95 -20.92
C GLY A 769 22.63 15.27 -21.31
N THR A 770 23.51 16.04 -21.97
CA THR A 770 24.77 15.51 -22.54
C THR A 770 25.76 15.00 -21.49
N ARG A 771 25.88 15.68 -20.34
CA ARG A 771 26.74 15.29 -19.21
C ARG A 771 26.00 15.01 -17.91
N ARG A 772 24.67 15.18 -17.87
CA ARG A 772 23.83 14.97 -16.68
C ARG A 772 22.53 14.27 -16.99
N VAL A 773 21.97 13.61 -15.99
CA VAL A 773 20.59 13.15 -15.96
C VAL A 773 19.82 13.83 -14.83
N GLN A 774 18.51 13.95 -14.99
CA GLN A 774 17.57 14.47 -13.99
C GLN A 774 16.42 13.48 -13.81
N TYR A 775 15.96 13.34 -12.57
CA TYR A 775 14.98 12.35 -12.14
C TYR A 775 14.24 12.79 -10.88
N ASP A 776 13.03 12.26 -10.69
CA ASP A 776 12.21 12.44 -9.50
C ASP A 776 12.41 11.35 -8.43
N ILE A 777 13.53 10.64 -8.51
CA ILE A 777 13.95 9.70 -7.48
C ILE A 777 14.32 10.52 -6.23
N ASP A 778 13.54 10.36 -5.16
CA ASP A 778 13.82 10.94 -3.84
C ASP A 778 15.21 10.57 -3.33
N THR A 779 15.95 11.60 -2.94
CA THR A 779 17.30 11.53 -2.36
C THR A 779 17.42 12.60 -1.28
N PHE A 780 18.18 12.32 -0.23
CA PHE A 780 18.49 13.28 0.81
C PHE A 780 19.97 13.18 1.17
N GLY A 781 20.49 14.30 1.70
CA GLY A 781 21.86 14.51 2.08
C GLY A 781 22.60 13.27 2.58
N GLY A 782 23.73 12.93 1.95
CA GLY A 782 24.50 11.73 2.25
C GLY A 782 24.28 10.59 1.24
N GLN A 783 23.20 10.64 0.44
CA GLN A 783 23.12 9.85 -0.79
C GLN A 783 24.00 10.40 -1.91
N SER A 784 24.56 11.59 -1.76
CA SER A 784 25.67 12.14 -2.54
C SER A 784 26.69 11.07 -2.93
N GLY A 785 26.89 10.85 -4.23
CA GLY A 785 27.79 9.83 -4.79
C GLY A 785 27.19 8.44 -5.04
N SER A 786 25.91 8.22 -4.75
CA SER A 786 25.20 6.96 -5.03
C SER A 786 25.26 6.54 -6.50
N PRO A 787 25.34 5.23 -6.81
CA PRO A 787 25.20 4.73 -8.18
C PRO A 787 23.77 4.91 -8.67
N VAL A 788 23.60 5.43 -9.89
CA VAL A 788 22.33 5.43 -10.61
C VAL A 788 22.39 4.39 -11.73
N TRP A 789 21.75 3.24 -11.55
CA TRP A 789 21.87 2.09 -12.46
C TRP A 789 20.56 1.68 -13.12
N VAL A 790 20.67 0.96 -14.23
CA VAL A 790 19.56 0.21 -14.84
C VAL A 790 19.89 -1.28 -14.80
N THR A 791 18.87 -2.12 -14.64
CA THR A 791 19.00 -3.58 -14.65
C THR A 791 18.58 -4.09 -16.03
N LEU A 792 19.50 -4.72 -16.74
CA LEU A 792 19.24 -5.31 -18.06
C LEU A 792 18.40 -6.59 -17.94
N PRO A 793 17.73 -7.05 -19.01
CA PRO A 793 16.88 -8.25 -18.99
C PRO A 793 17.59 -9.56 -18.56
N ASN A 794 18.93 -9.59 -18.61
CA ASN A 794 19.76 -10.70 -18.12
C ASN A 794 20.22 -10.52 -16.65
N GLY A 795 19.61 -9.61 -15.89
CA GLY A 795 19.94 -9.33 -14.48
C GLY A 795 21.21 -8.51 -14.25
N ARG A 796 22.02 -8.26 -15.29
CA ARG A 796 23.24 -7.46 -15.20
C ARG A 796 22.90 -5.99 -14.95
N ARG A 797 23.62 -5.34 -14.04
CA ARG A 797 23.40 -3.95 -13.63
C ARG A 797 24.50 -3.05 -14.18
N ILE A 798 24.10 -1.99 -14.89
CA ILE A 798 25.01 -1.01 -15.50
C ILE A 798 24.73 0.36 -14.89
N VAL A 799 25.77 1.04 -14.40
CA VAL A 799 25.68 2.36 -13.77
C VAL A 799 25.84 3.44 -14.84
N MET A 800 24.82 4.30 -14.93
CA MET A 800 24.61 5.25 -16.03
C MET A 800 24.79 6.70 -15.56
N ALA A 801 24.71 6.96 -14.26
CA ALA A 801 25.09 8.21 -13.64
C ALA A 801 25.57 8.02 -12.19
N ILE A 802 26.20 9.05 -11.63
CA ILE A 802 26.60 9.18 -10.23
C ILE A 802 25.76 10.32 -9.65
N HIS A 803 25.00 10.10 -8.59
CA HIS A 803 24.17 11.15 -7.99
C HIS A 803 25.01 12.26 -7.33
N THR A 804 24.59 13.51 -7.48
CA THR A 804 25.37 14.69 -7.05
C THR A 804 24.59 15.70 -6.23
N ASN A 805 23.34 16.01 -6.59
CA ASN A 805 22.55 17.04 -5.92
C ASN A 805 21.07 16.99 -6.32
N GLY A 806 20.24 17.63 -5.49
CA GLY A 806 18.90 18.09 -5.85
C GLY A 806 18.86 19.57 -6.24
N THR A 807 17.65 20.05 -6.56
CA THR A 807 17.41 21.41 -7.08
C THR A 807 16.49 22.20 -6.13
N THR A 808 16.46 23.52 -6.30
CA THR A 808 15.78 24.49 -5.42
C THR A 808 14.26 24.29 -5.32
N PRO A 809 13.57 24.83 -4.28
CA PRO A 809 12.13 24.59 -4.06
C PRO A 809 11.19 24.89 -5.23
N SER A 810 11.60 25.78 -6.14
CA SER A 810 10.90 26.14 -7.38
C SER A 810 10.94 25.08 -8.49
N VAL A 811 11.87 24.12 -8.43
CA VAL A 811 12.10 23.12 -9.49
C VAL A 811 12.44 21.77 -8.85
N LYS A 812 11.43 20.89 -8.70
CA LYS A 812 11.59 19.60 -8.00
C LYS A 812 12.16 18.50 -8.92
N PHE A 813 13.48 18.41 -9.03
CA PHE A 813 14.17 17.19 -9.49
C PHE A 813 15.53 17.01 -8.83
N ASN A 814 15.93 15.73 -8.68
CA ASN A 814 17.28 15.32 -8.34
C ASN A 814 18.10 15.01 -9.60
N SER A 815 19.42 14.98 -9.48
CA SER A 815 20.32 14.88 -10.63
C SER A 815 21.63 14.16 -10.30
N GLY A 816 22.29 13.68 -11.35
CA GLY A 816 23.63 13.10 -11.28
C GLY A 816 24.45 13.33 -12.54
N THR A 817 25.77 13.29 -12.39
CA THR A 817 26.73 13.29 -13.50
C THR A 817 26.55 12.01 -14.30
N ARG A 818 26.24 12.13 -15.60
CA ARG A 818 26.06 11.01 -16.53
C ARG A 818 27.41 10.34 -16.80
N ILE A 819 27.45 9.02 -16.82
CA ILE A 819 28.62 8.27 -17.31
C ILE A 819 28.69 8.46 -18.82
N THR A 820 29.48 9.45 -19.26
CA THR A 820 29.86 9.61 -20.68
C THR A 820 31.10 8.77 -20.97
N ALA A 821 31.46 8.63 -22.26
CA ALA A 821 32.72 7.98 -22.64
C ALA A 821 33.97 8.68 -22.06
N GLU A 822 33.88 9.98 -21.72
CA GLU A 822 34.94 10.71 -21.01
C GLU A 822 34.99 10.31 -19.53
N VAL A 823 33.83 10.30 -18.86
CA VAL A 823 33.74 9.88 -17.45
C VAL A 823 34.24 8.44 -17.29
N LEU A 824 33.82 7.51 -18.15
CA LEU A 824 34.33 6.14 -18.13
C LEU A 824 35.85 6.09 -18.28
N ARG A 825 36.44 6.80 -19.27
CA ARG A 825 37.91 6.85 -19.45
C ARG A 825 38.63 7.33 -18.19
N ASN A 826 38.10 8.35 -17.51
CA ASN A 826 38.68 8.87 -16.27
C ASN A 826 38.56 7.85 -15.13
N LEU A 827 37.39 7.23 -14.93
CA LEU A 827 37.20 6.17 -13.93
C LEU A 827 38.12 4.97 -14.18
N THR A 828 38.23 4.48 -15.42
CA THR A 828 39.13 3.38 -15.80
C THR A 828 40.60 3.75 -15.60
N LYS A 829 41.02 4.97 -15.95
CA LYS A 829 42.38 5.46 -15.70
C LYS A 829 42.71 5.47 -14.21
N TRP A 830 41.86 6.08 -13.38
CA TRP A 830 42.08 6.17 -11.95
C TRP A 830 42.00 4.80 -11.25
N ALA A 831 41.16 3.87 -11.75
CA ALA A 831 41.14 2.48 -11.31
C ALA A 831 42.46 1.75 -11.58
N ALA A 832 43.11 2.00 -12.72
CA ALA A 832 44.44 1.47 -13.01
C ALA A 832 45.51 2.06 -12.07
N GLU A 833 45.37 3.32 -11.63
CA GLU A 833 46.26 3.94 -10.63
C GLU A 833 46.15 3.27 -9.24
N ALA A 834 45.03 2.60 -8.92
CA ALA A 834 44.90 1.77 -7.71
C ALA A 834 45.47 0.35 -7.86
N GLY A 835 45.80 -0.07 -9.10
CA GLY A 835 46.50 -1.32 -9.40
C GLY A 835 48.00 -1.16 -9.65
N ALA A 836 48.48 0.07 -9.79
CA ALA A 836 49.90 0.37 -10.07
C ALA A 836 50.70 0.56 -8.77
N GLU A 837 51.77 -0.21 -8.59
CA GLU A 837 52.73 0.04 -7.51
C GLU A 837 53.41 1.40 -7.69
N ALA A 838 53.48 2.19 -6.61
CA ALA A 838 54.13 3.49 -6.65
C ALA A 838 55.68 3.32 -6.69
N PRO A 839 56.39 3.98 -7.63
CA PRO A 839 57.84 3.82 -7.77
C PRO A 839 58.59 4.39 -6.55
N ASN A 840 59.22 3.50 -5.78
CA ASN A 840 59.86 3.82 -4.51
C ASN A 840 61.13 4.71 -4.67
N PRO A 841 61.17 5.94 -4.13
CA PRO A 841 62.30 6.85 -4.30
C PRO A 841 63.50 6.50 -3.38
N ARG A 842 64.41 5.69 -3.93
CA ARG A 842 65.82 5.46 -3.50
C ARG A 842 66.06 4.58 -2.25
N PRO A 843 66.48 3.31 -2.40
CA PRO A 843 67.16 2.59 -1.34
C PRO A 843 68.63 3.06 -1.22
N ARG A 844 69.08 3.45 -0.02
CA ARG A 844 70.52 3.63 0.26
C ARG A 844 71.19 2.25 0.42
N ARG A 845 72.20 1.97 -0.40
CA ARG A 845 73.00 0.73 -0.32
C ARG A 845 73.67 0.56 1.06
N ARG A 846 73.44 -0.60 1.71
CA ARG A 846 74.46 -1.33 2.47
C ARG A 846 74.19 -2.83 2.34
N ALA A 847 75.23 -3.61 2.13
CA ALA A 847 75.16 -5.06 1.99
C ALA A 847 75.92 -5.75 3.14
N PRO A 848 75.41 -6.87 3.68
CA PRO A 848 76.19 -7.85 4.43
C PRO A 848 76.87 -8.88 3.50
N ARG A 849 77.72 -9.73 4.06
CA ARG A 849 78.49 -10.78 3.36
C ARG A 849 77.77 -12.14 3.34
N ARG A 850 78.30 -13.06 2.52
CA ARG A 850 78.08 -14.52 2.64
C ARG A 850 78.53 -15.04 4.00
N GLU A 851 77.87 -16.09 4.47
CA GLU A 851 78.51 -17.35 4.88
C GLU A 851 77.54 -18.51 4.58
N GLU A 852 77.98 -19.77 4.62
CA GLU A 852 77.43 -20.84 3.76
C GLU A 852 76.87 -22.06 4.52
N ALA A 853 75.69 -22.53 4.07
CA ALA A 853 75.21 -23.93 4.12
C ALA A 853 74.91 -24.58 5.51
N PRO A 854 74.21 -25.74 5.57
CA PRO A 854 73.69 -26.58 4.49
C PRO A 854 72.15 -26.76 4.46
N ALA A 855 71.70 -27.51 3.44
CA ALA A 855 70.31 -27.61 2.98
C ALA A 855 69.43 -28.64 3.70
N THR A 856 68.11 -28.41 3.64
CA THR A 856 67.10 -29.42 3.23
C THR A 856 65.98 -28.80 2.39
N GLU A 857 65.54 -29.56 1.38
CA GLU A 857 64.19 -29.63 0.78
C GLU A 857 63.26 -28.39 0.74
N SER A 858 63.19 -27.73 -0.43
CA SER A 858 62.06 -27.93 -1.39
C SER A 858 62.07 -26.86 -2.49
N ALA A 859 61.79 -27.25 -3.74
CA ALA A 859 61.89 -26.36 -4.89
C ALA A 859 60.61 -25.54 -5.11
N GLY A 860 60.53 -24.36 -4.50
CA GLY A 860 59.52 -23.36 -4.85
C GLY A 860 59.76 -22.81 -6.25
N GLU A 861 59.01 -23.27 -7.25
CA GLU A 861 58.96 -22.60 -8.57
C GLU A 861 58.53 -21.15 -8.40
N ARG A 862 59.16 -20.24 -9.15
CA ARG A 862 58.71 -18.86 -9.26
C ARG A 862 57.29 -18.84 -9.85
N PRO A 863 56.33 -18.08 -9.28
CA PRO A 863 55.02 -17.90 -9.89
C PRO A 863 55.21 -17.35 -11.31
N ARG A 864 54.83 -18.14 -12.32
CA ARG A 864 54.74 -17.65 -13.70
C ARG A 864 53.54 -16.71 -13.76
N GLU A 865 53.71 -15.54 -14.37
CA GLU A 865 52.57 -14.69 -14.71
C GLU A 865 51.62 -15.50 -15.61
N ARG A 866 50.41 -15.77 -15.10
CA ARG A 866 49.39 -16.46 -15.90
C ARG A 866 48.78 -15.47 -16.86
N THR A 867 49.24 -15.52 -18.11
CA THR A 867 48.51 -14.99 -19.26
C THR A 867 47.08 -15.53 -19.24
N ALA A 868 46.08 -14.65 -19.42
CA ALA A 868 44.69 -15.06 -19.43
C ALA A 868 44.41 -15.95 -20.65
N THR A 869 44.00 -17.20 -20.42
CA THR A 869 43.51 -18.09 -21.48
C THR A 869 42.25 -17.49 -22.09
N MET A 870 42.09 -17.60 -23.41
CA MET A 870 41.05 -16.88 -24.17
C MET A 870 40.20 -17.85 -24.99
N LEU A 871 38.93 -17.99 -24.62
CA LEU A 871 37.91 -18.67 -25.42
C LEU A 871 37.59 -17.80 -26.64
N ARG A 872 37.65 -18.38 -27.83
CA ARG A 872 37.34 -17.71 -29.11
C ARG A 872 36.16 -18.37 -29.81
N GLY A 873 35.61 -17.69 -30.82
CA GLY A 873 34.49 -18.20 -31.60
C GLY A 873 33.90 -17.18 -32.58
N ARG A 874 32.78 -17.54 -33.20
CA ARG A 874 31.99 -16.66 -34.08
C ARG A 874 30.49 -16.83 -33.89
N VAL A 875 29.75 -15.74 -34.12
CA VAL A 875 28.28 -15.73 -34.25
C VAL A 875 27.90 -15.60 -35.71
N ILE A 876 27.03 -16.49 -36.18
CA ILE A 876 26.54 -16.56 -37.56
C ILE A 876 25.02 -16.75 -37.62
N ASP A 877 24.41 -16.49 -38.78
CA ASP A 877 23.05 -16.94 -39.08
C ASP A 877 23.03 -18.35 -39.72
N ARG A 878 21.82 -18.87 -40.01
CA ARG A 878 21.62 -20.16 -40.67
C ARG A 878 22.23 -20.24 -42.07
N GLU A 879 22.37 -19.11 -42.77
CA GLU A 879 23.08 -19.01 -44.06
C GLU A 879 24.61 -18.84 -43.90
N ARG A 880 25.12 -18.96 -42.67
CA ARG A 880 26.54 -18.86 -42.27
C ARG A 880 27.16 -17.48 -42.50
N ARG A 881 26.35 -16.42 -42.64
CA ARG A 881 26.82 -15.04 -42.70
C ARG A 881 27.16 -14.55 -41.28
N PRO A 882 28.21 -13.72 -41.11
CA PRO A 882 28.60 -13.22 -39.80
C PRO A 882 27.57 -12.24 -39.21
N ILE A 883 27.29 -12.37 -37.91
CA ILE A 883 26.42 -11.42 -37.19
C ILE A 883 27.28 -10.54 -36.30
N ALA A 884 27.39 -9.26 -36.66
CA ALA A 884 28.05 -8.22 -35.88
C ALA A 884 27.13 -7.68 -34.77
N GLY A 885 27.70 -7.24 -33.65
CA GLY A 885 26.94 -6.61 -32.57
C GLY A 885 26.15 -7.58 -31.67
N ALA A 886 26.20 -8.89 -31.95
CA ALA A 886 25.61 -9.89 -31.07
C ALA A 886 26.38 -9.94 -29.74
N THR A 887 25.66 -9.96 -28.63
CA THR A 887 26.25 -10.11 -27.29
C THR A 887 26.51 -11.58 -27.04
N VAL A 888 27.75 -11.95 -26.71
CA VAL A 888 28.19 -13.33 -26.47
C VAL A 888 28.68 -13.49 -25.04
N ALA A 889 28.17 -14.49 -24.33
CA ALA A 889 28.50 -14.74 -22.92
C ALA A 889 28.64 -16.24 -22.64
N ILE A 890 29.40 -16.58 -21.59
CA ILE A 890 29.50 -17.95 -21.09
C ILE A 890 28.29 -18.21 -20.18
N SER A 891 27.45 -19.20 -20.53
CA SER A 891 26.22 -19.52 -19.81
C SER A 891 26.35 -20.71 -18.85
N ALA A 892 27.37 -21.55 -19.03
CA ALA A 892 27.74 -22.63 -18.11
C ALA A 892 29.22 -23.01 -18.22
N GLY A 893 29.77 -23.72 -17.24
CA GLY A 893 31.09 -24.35 -17.39
C GLY A 893 31.65 -24.99 -16.13
N ASP A 894 32.61 -25.90 -16.29
CA ASP A 894 33.21 -26.72 -15.22
C ASP A 894 34.17 -25.94 -14.29
N ALA A 895 34.16 -24.60 -14.37
CA ALA A 895 35.11 -23.69 -13.74
C ALA A 895 34.48 -22.29 -13.56
N PRO A 896 34.81 -21.55 -12.48
CA PRO A 896 34.35 -20.18 -12.31
C PRO A 896 34.96 -19.28 -13.40
N TYR A 897 34.13 -18.81 -14.32
CA TYR A 897 34.48 -17.90 -15.43
C TYR A 897 34.07 -16.45 -15.10
N PRO A 898 34.68 -15.44 -15.71
CA PRO A 898 34.27 -14.05 -15.51
C PRO A 898 32.99 -13.75 -16.31
N GLU A 899 32.07 -12.97 -15.73
CA GLU A 899 30.83 -12.49 -16.40
C GLU A 899 31.09 -11.36 -17.43
N VAL A 900 32.20 -11.44 -18.16
CA VAL A 900 32.45 -10.60 -19.33
C VAL A 900 31.59 -11.11 -20.47
N ALA A 901 30.76 -10.24 -21.05
CA ALA A 901 30.13 -10.51 -22.34
C ALA A 901 30.92 -9.78 -23.43
N ALA A 902 31.35 -10.51 -24.44
CA ALA A 902 31.95 -9.94 -25.64
C ALA A 902 30.84 -9.43 -26.57
N ILE A 903 31.16 -8.42 -27.38
CA ILE A 903 30.34 -8.07 -28.54
C ILE A 903 31.03 -8.64 -29.77
N SER A 904 30.28 -9.31 -30.64
CA SER A 904 30.83 -9.85 -31.88
C SER A 904 31.26 -8.72 -32.83
N ALA A 905 32.46 -8.85 -33.40
CA ALA A 905 33.02 -7.90 -34.35
C ALA A 905 32.31 -7.96 -35.71
N ALA A 906 32.72 -7.11 -36.65
CA ALA A 906 32.12 -7.01 -37.99
C ALA A 906 32.13 -8.33 -38.79
N ASP A 907 33.06 -9.24 -38.49
CA ASP A 907 33.19 -10.58 -39.07
C ASP A 907 32.52 -11.69 -38.21
N GLY A 908 31.72 -11.30 -37.23
CA GLY A 908 31.04 -12.18 -36.27
C GLY A 908 31.95 -12.74 -35.18
N SER A 909 33.26 -12.47 -35.21
CA SER A 909 34.21 -13.05 -34.24
C SER A 909 34.07 -12.46 -32.84
N PHE A 910 34.34 -13.28 -31.82
CA PHE A 910 34.38 -12.85 -30.42
C PHE A 910 35.56 -13.48 -29.67
N THR A 911 35.90 -12.91 -28.52
CA THR A 911 36.91 -13.46 -27.61
C THR A 911 36.53 -13.16 -26.17
N LEU A 912 36.59 -14.18 -25.31
CA LEU A 912 36.16 -14.16 -23.92
C LEU A 912 37.29 -14.71 -23.02
N PRO A 913 37.74 -13.95 -21.98
CA PRO A 913 38.74 -14.45 -21.06
C PRO A 913 38.17 -15.55 -20.17
N ILE A 914 38.96 -16.61 -19.92
CA ILE A 914 38.62 -17.71 -19.01
C ILE A 914 39.74 -17.96 -18.00
N THR A 915 39.41 -18.56 -16.86
CA THR A 915 40.31 -18.72 -15.70
C THR A 915 41.16 -19.99 -15.74
N ARG A 916 40.70 -21.02 -16.45
CA ARG A 916 41.39 -22.29 -16.72
C ARG A 916 40.75 -23.02 -17.90
N SER A 917 41.40 -24.06 -18.40
CA SER A 917 40.81 -25.03 -19.34
C SER A 917 39.60 -25.76 -18.73
N GLY A 918 38.63 -26.14 -19.58
CA GLY A 918 37.39 -26.79 -19.18
C GLY A 918 36.32 -26.82 -20.30
N ARG A 919 35.16 -27.43 -20.03
CA ARG A 919 33.98 -27.31 -20.90
C ARG A 919 33.19 -26.05 -20.54
N TYR A 920 32.67 -25.37 -21.56
CA TYR A 920 31.95 -24.11 -21.44
C TYR A 920 30.74 -24.08 -22.37
N GLY A 921 29.56 -23.83 -21.82
CA GLY A 921 28.37 -23.40 -22.55
C GLY A 921 28.52 -21.92 -22.92
N VAL A 922 28.27 -21.56 -24.17
CA VAL A 922 28.42 -20.20 -24.67
C VAL A 922 27.20 -19.83 -25.51
N GLU A 923 26.58 -18.71 -25.18
CA GLU A 923 25.34 -18.22 -25.79
C GLU A 923 25.55 -16.86 -26.45
N ALA A 924 24.83 -16.63 -27.55
CA ALA A 924 24.82 -15.37 -28.27
C ALA A 924 23.39 -14.86 -28.51
N PHE A 925 23.24 -13.54 -28.43
CA PHE A 925 21.96 -12.85 -28.52
C PHE A 925 22.08 -11.64 -29.46
N SER A 926 21.13 -11.48 -30.38
CA SER A 926 20.98 -10.26 -31.20
C SER A 926 19.51 -9.92 -31.40
N ALA A 927 19.22 -8.79 -32.06
CA ALA A 927 17.86 -8.44 -32.46
C ALA A 927 17.22 -9.42 -33.47
N GLY A 928 18.03 -10.26 -34.14
CA GLY A 928 17.57 -11.24 -35.12
C GLY A 928 17.33 -12.67 -34.59
N GLY A 929 17.71 -12.96 -33.33
CA GLY A 929 17.56 -14.31 -32.78
C GLY A 929 18.49 -14.64 -31.61
N ARG A 930 18.41 -15.90 -31.18
CA ARG A 930 19.20 -16.47 -30.07
C ARG A 930 19.89 -17.76 -30.49
N GLY A 931 21.01 -18.08 -29.85
CA GLY A 931 21.76 -19.30 -30.13
C GLY A 931 22.64 -19.72 -28.98
N ALA A 932 22.84 -21.03 -28.81
CA ALA A 932 23.68 -21.63 -27.80
C ALA A 932 24.62 -22.65 -28.43
N THR A 933 25.81 -22.81 -27.85
CA THR A 933 26.75 -23.88 -28.18
C THR A 933 27.46 -24.36 -26.92
N THR A 934 28.21 -25.46 -27.01
CA THR A 934 29.10 -25.89 -25.93
C THR A 934 30.45 -26.27 -26.50
N THR A 935 31.51 -25.62 -26.04
CA THR A 935 32.88 -25.86 -26.47
C THR A 935 33.72 -26.41 -25.32
N THR A 936 34.91 -26.92 -25.63
CA THR A 936 35.91 -27.33 -24.65
C THR A 936 37.22 -26.63 -24.99
N VAL A 937 37.75 -25.85 -24.05
CA VAL A 937 39.02 -25.14 -24.21
C VAL A 937 40.10 -25.92 -23.47
N ALA A 938 41.13 -26.37 -24.19
CA ALA A 938 42.20 -27.24 -23.67
C ALA A 938 43.56 -26.58 -23.90
N GLY A 939 44.28 -26.24 -22.82
CA GLY A 939 45.51 -25.46 -22.90
C GLY A 939 45.28 -24.06 -23.47
N ASP A 940 46.27 -23.57 -24.22
CA ASP A 940 46.27 -22.27 -24.91
C ASP A 940 45.90 -22.39 -26.41
N GLU A 941 45.42 -23.56 -26.85
CA GLU A 941 44.90 -23.78 -28.21
C GLU A 941 43.63 -22.91 -28.47
N PRO A 942 43.47 -22.32 -29.66
CA PRO A 942 42.30 -21.52 -29.99
C PRO A 942 41.04 -22.40 -30.12
N SER A 943 40.01 -22.12 -29.32
CA SER A 943 38.70 -22.75 -29.47
C SER A 943 37.90 -22.13 -30.61
N ASP A 944 37.23 -22.93 -31.44
CA ASP A 944 36.31 -22.47 -32.49
C ASP A 944 34.83 -22.65 -32.06
N ALA A 945 34.39 -21.88 -31.05
CA ALA A 945 32.98 -21.88 -30.65
C ALA A 945 32.10 -21.21 -31.73
N THR A 946 31.39 -22.00 -32.53
CA THR A 946 30.41 -21.48 -33.50
C THR A 946 29.02 -21.46 -32.88
N ILE A 947 28.35 -20.30 -32.95
CA ILE A 947 26.98 -20.11 -32.47
C ILE A 947 26.11 -19.64 -33.65
N VAL A 948 25.05 -20.38 -33.95
CA VAL A 948 24.04 -20.04 -34.95
C VAL A 948 22.87 -19.36 -34.25
N LEU A 949 22.42 -18.19 -34.72
CA LEU A 949 21.23 -17.53 -34.19
C LEU A 949 19.97 -17.92 -34.97
N ASP A 950 18.96 -18.35 -34.22
CA ASP A 950 17.64 -18.73 -34.73
C ASP A 950 16.55 -17.73 -34.30
N SER A 951 15.62 -17.46 -35.22
CA SER A 951 14.38 -16.72 -34.95
C SER A 951 13.27 -17.69 -34.55
N GLU A 952 12.69 -17.51 -33.36
CA GLU A 952 11.78 -18.48 -32.73
C GLU A 952 10.44 -18.66 -33.49
N ARG A 953 9.97 -19.92 -33.51
CA ARG A 953 8.57 -20.30 -33.68
C ARG A 953 8.25 -21.42 -32.69
N GLU A 954 6.99 -21.51 -32.31
CA GLU A 954 6.48 -22.49 -31.35
C GLU A 954 6.64 -23.93 -31.85
N ASP A 955 6.99 -24.86 -30.96
CA ASP A 955 6.22 -26.10 -30.81
C ASP A 955 6.45 -26.76 -29.43
N MET A 956 5.59 -27.70 -29.03
CA MET A 956 5.70 -28.45 -27.78
C MET A 956 6.22 -29.89 -27.98
N THR A 957 6.73 -30.54 -26.93
CA THR A 957 6.07 -31.70 -26.24
C THR A 957 7.00 -32.47 -25.28
N ASN A 958 6.36 -33.20 -24.35
CA ASN A 958 6.84 -34.39 -23.63
C ASN A 958 8.16 -34.34 -22.83
N GLU A 959 8.01 -34.36 -21.49
CA GLU A 959 8.79 -35.29 -20.65
C GLU A 959 7.83 -36.15 -19.80
N THR A 960 8.22 -37.40 -19.54
CA THR A 960 7.33 -38.45 -19.03
C THR A 960 7.47 -38.64 -17.51
N VAL A 961 6.51 -38.14 -16.73
CA VAL A 961 6.53 -38.31 -15.26
C VAL A 961 5.98 -39.68 -14.86
N VAL A 962 6.82 -40.51 -14.24
CA VAL A 962 6.47 -41.85 -13.74
C VAL A 962 5.51 -41.75 -12.54
N ALA A 963 4.40 -42.48 -12.58
CA ALA A 963 3.38 -42.47 -11.52
C ALA A 963 3.65 -43.55 -10.44
N PRO A 964 3.58 -43.20 -9.13
CA PRO A 964 3.62 -44.19 -8.05
C PRO A 964 2.28 -44.97 -7.93
N PRO A 965 2.29 -46.17 -7.32
CA PRO A 965 1.13 -47.07 -7.30
C PRO A 965 -0.04 -46.56 -6.44
N ARG A 966 -1.26 -46.94 -6.83
CA ARG A 966 -2.52 -46.55 -6.17
C ARG A 966 -2.73 -47.35 -4.86
N LEU A 967 -2.75 -46.67 -3.72
CA LEU A 967 -3.20 -47.26 -2.44
C LEU A 967 -4.71 -47.11 -2.25
N PRO A 968 -5.46 -48.18 -1.91
CA PRO A 968 -6.88 -48.07 -1.59
C PRO A 968 -7.13 -47.43 -0.21
N LEU A 969 -8.27 -46.75 -0.06
CA LEU A 969 -8.72 -46.17 1.22
C LEU A 969 -9.39 -47.20 2.13
N ARG A 970 -9.25 -48.50 1.83
CA ARG A 970 -9.92 -49.64 2.48
C ARG A 970 -10.02 -49.47 4.00
N GLY A 971 -11.24 -49.26 4.49
CA GLY A 971 -11.57 -49.18 5.92
C GLY A 971 -11.37 -47.81 6.60
N MET A 972 -10.82 -46.81 5.91
CA MET A 972 -10.57 -45.48 6.46
C MET A 972 -11.88 -44.73 6.72
N PRO A 973 -12.14 -44.21 7.94
CA PRO A 973 -13.36 -43.46 8.23
C PRO A 973 -13.36 -42.10 7.51
N LEU A 974 -14.54 -41.70 7.03
CA LEU A 974 -14.78 -40.39 6.44
C LEU A 974 -16.17 -39.84 6.86
N PRO A 975 -16.34 -38.50 6.90
CA PRO A 975 -17.61 -37.90 7.36
C PRO A 975 -18.76 -38.16 6.40
N GLY A 976 -19.97 -38.33 6.96
CA GLY A 976 -21.22 -38.48 6.20
C GLY A 976 -21.89 -37.16 5.79
N THR A 977 -21.55 -36.06 6.45
CA THR A 977 -22.08 -34.70 6.24
C THR A 977 -21.42 -33.97 5.07
N GLY A 978 -22.02 -32.86 4.63
CA GLY A 978 -21.39 -31.91 3.70
C GLY A 978 -20.36 -31.02 4.41
N MET A 979 -19.32 -30.59 3.69
CA MET A 979 -18.35 -29.59 4.17
C MET A 979 -17.85 -28.72 3.01
N LYS A 980 -17.58 -27.44 3.28
CA LYS A 980 -16.87 -26.50 2.40
C LYS A 980 -15.86 -25.68 3.24
N ARG A 981 -15.32 -24.59 2.68
CA ARG A 981 -14.29 -23.76 3.32
C ARG A 981 -14.76 -23.14 4.64
N CYS A 982 -13.80 -22.66 5.45
CA CYS A 982 -13.94 -22.10 6.80
C CYS A 982 -14.37 -23.09 7.91
N VAL A 983 -14.87 -24.30 7.60
CA VAL A 983 -15.23 -25.29 8.63
C VAL A 983 -13.99 -25.73 9.42
N LYS A 984 -14.00 -25.57 10.75
CA LYS A 984 -12.99 -26.10 11.69
C LYS A 984 -13.59 -27.30 12.44
N SER A 985 -13.14 -28.54 12.19
CA SER A 985 -13.64 -29.73 12.89
C SER A 985 -12.77 -31.00 12.76
N ALA A 986 -13.03 -31.97 13.65
CA ALA A 986 -12.45 -33.32 13.55
C ALA A 986 -12.84 -34.04 12.23
N ALA A 987 -14.01 -33.74 11.66
CA ALA A 987 -14.45 -34.28 10.37
C ALA A 987 -13.55 -33.81 9.21
N VAL A 988 -13.09 -32.55 9.23
CA VAL A 988 -12.11 -32.06 8.25
C VAL A 988 -10.78 -32.78 8.39
N THR A 989 -10.33 -33.07 9.61
CA THR A 989 -9.10 -33.84 9.86
C THR A 989 -9.17 -35.24 9.20
N GLN A 990 -10.35 -35.89 9.19
CA GLN A 990 -10.54 -37.17 8.49
C GLN A 990 -10.39 -37.01 6.97
N LEU A 991 -11.00 -35.97 6.39
CA LEU A 991 -10.91 -35.66 4.96
C LEU A 991 -9.47 -35.32 4.53
N GLN A 992 -8.78 -34.48 5.29
CA GLN A 992 -7.37 -34.14 5.09
C GLN A 992 -6.48 -35.39 5.08
N ASN A 993 -6.66 -36.29 6.05
CA ASN A 993 -5.91 -37.55 6.10
C ASN A 993 -6.17 -38.46 4.89
N ALA A 994 -7.39 -38.51 4.37
CA ALA A 994 -7.70 -39.26 3.14
C ALA A 994 -7.09 -38.61 1.89
N LEU A 995 -7.12 -37.27 1.78
CA LEU A 995 -6.48 -36.53 0.69
C LEU A 995 -4.95 -36.70 0.69
N VAL A 996 -4.31 -36.74 1.87
CA VAL A 996 -2.89 -37.11 2.00
C VAL A 996 -2.64 -38.54 1.56
N LYS A 997 -3.46 -39.50 1.98
CA LYS A 997 -3.30 -40.93 1.60
C LYS A 997 -3.49 -41.17 0.09
N LEU A 998 -4.24 -40.32 -0.61
CA LEU A 998 -4.39 -40.36 -2.08
C LEU A 998 -3.32 -39.55 -2.84
N GLY A 999 -2.40 -38.86 -2.15
CA GLY A 999 -1.39 -38.00 -2.77
C GLY A 999 -1.93 -36.68 -3.35
N HIS A 1000 -3.10 -36.22 -2.89
CA HIS A 1000 -3.68 -34.93 -3.28
C HIS A 1000 -3.25 -33.77 -2.36
N MET A 1001 -2.71 -34.09 -1.19
CA MET A 1001 -2.26 -33.17 -0.15
C MET A 1001 -0.99 -33.72 0.52
N THR A 1002 -0.15 -32.86 1.10
CA THR A 1002 1.03 -33.28 1.87
C THR A 1002 0.79 -33.16 3.37
N LYS A 1003 1.58 -33.89 4.19
CA LYS A 1003 1.54 -33.72 5.66
C LYS A 1003 1.88 -32.30 6.10
N ALA A 1004 2.76 -31.60 5.38
CA ALA A 1004 3.08 -30.20 5.67
C ALA A 1004 1.86 -29.27 5.48
N GLN A 1005 1.10 -29.44 4.39
CA GLN A 1005 -0.16 -28.69 4.17
C GLN A 1005 -1.22 -29.02 5.22
N VAL A 1006 -1.29 -30.26 5.70
CA VAL A 1006 -2.21 -30.63 6.80
C VAL A 1006 -1.76 -30.06 8.14
N ASN A 1007 -0.46 -29.94 8.39
CA ASN A 1007 0.04 -29.35 9.64
C ASN A 1007 -0.18 -27.83 9.72
N ALA A 1008 -0.23 -27.13 8.58
CA ALA A 1008 -0.57 -25.70 8.53
C ALA A 1008 -2.03 -25.44 8.88
N ASP A 1009 -2.97 -26.11 8.21
CA ASP A 1009 -4.43 -25.93 8.38
C ASP A 1009 -5.09 -27.09 9.15
N ARG A 1010 -4.49 -27.63 10.22
CA ARG A 1010 -4.91 -28.92 10.79
C ARG A 1010 -6.36 -28.89 11.31
N GLY A 1011 -7.22 -29.71 10.72
CA GLY A 1011 -8.66 -29.73 11.04
C GLY A 1011 -9.44 -28.52 10.53
N THR A 1012 -8.81 -27.63 9.79
CA THR A 1012 -9.42 -26.45 9.17
C THR A 1012 -9.62 -26.68 7.68
N PHE A 1013 -10.81 -26.41 7.15
CA PHE A 1013 -11.09 -26.50 5.72
C PHE A 1013 -10.59 -25.21 5.06
N GLY A 1014 -9.26 -25.04 5.04
CA GLY A 1014 -8.57 -23.94 4.35
C GLY A 1014 -8.42 -24.18 2.85
N GLU A 1015 -7.80 -23.20 2.18
CA GLU A 1015 -7.54 -23.22 0.73
C GLU A 1015 -6.72 -24.45 0.29
N GLN A 1016 -5.82 -24.96 1.15
CA GLN A 1016 -5.05 -26.18 0.87
C GLN A 1016 -5.95 -27.43 0.82
N THR A 1017 -6.92 -27.53 1.75
CA THR A 1017 -7.92 -28.62 1.78
C THR A 1017 -8.85 -28.53 0.57
N GLU A 1018 -9.30 -27.32 0.22
CA GLU A 1018 -10.14 -27.06 -0.96
C GLU A 1018 -9.42 -27.43 -2.27
N ALA A 1019 -8.18 -26.96 -2.47
CA ALA A 1019 -7.39 -27.23 -3.66
C ALA A 1019 -7.03 -28.72 -3.81
N ALA A 1020 -6.74 -29.41 -2.69
CA ALA A 1020 -6.56 -30.86 -2.68
C ALA A 1020 -7.86 -31.59 -3.09
N LEU A 1021 -9.02 -31.13 -2.60
CA LEU A 1021 -10.31 -31.73 -2.96
C LEU A 1021 -10.70 -31.45 -4.43
N LYS A 1022 -10.40 -30.26 -4.97
CA LYS A 1022 -10.56 -29.94 -6.39
C LYS A 1022 -9.71 -30.85 -7.28
N LYS A 1023 -8.44 -31.09 -6.90
CA LYS A 1023 -7.55 -32.05 -7.58
C LYS A 1023 -8.08 -33.49 -7.53
N PHE A 1024 -8.69 -33.90 -6.41
CA PHE A 1024 -9.37 -35.19 -6.28
C PHE A 1024 -10.59 -35.28 -7.20
N GLN A 1025 -11.49 -34.31 -7.14
CA GLN A 1025 -12.72 -34.26 -7.95
C GLN A 1025 -12.41 -34.37 -9.45
N ALA A 1026 -11.51 -33.52 -9.97
CA ALA A 1026 -11.11 -33.54 -11.38
C ALA A 1026 -10.55 -34.91 -11.82
N LYS A 1027 -9.65 -35.50 -11.03
CA LYS A 1027 -9.06 -36.83 -11.28
C LYS A 1027 -10.08 -37.97 -11.26
N HIS A 1028 -11.23 -37.77 -10.63
CA HIS A 1028 -12.33 -38.73 -10.53
C HIS A 1028 -13.55 -38.36 -11.41
N GLY A 1029 -13.40 -37.45 -12.37
CA GLY A 1029 -14.46 -37.09 -13.33
C GLY A 1029 -15.63 -36.32 -12.71
N LEU A 1030 -15.43 -35.70 -11.55
CA LEU A 1030 -16.39 -34.80 -10.92
C LEU A 1030 -16.07 -33.35 -11.27
N GLN A 1031 -17.09 -32.49 -11.28
CA GLN A 1031 -16.88 -31.03 -11.25
C GLN A 1031 -16.02 -30.67 -10.03
N ALA A 1032 -14.95 -29.91 -10.26
CA ALA A 1032 -13.99 -29.51 -9.25
C ALA A 1032 -14.52 -28.31 -8.41
N THR A 1033 -15.61 -28.54 -7.68
CA THR A 1033 -16.28 -27.51 -6.88
C THR A 1033 -15.49 -27.09 -5.64
N GLY A 1034 -14.67 -27.98 -5.07
CA GLY A 1034 -14.03 -27.79 -3.77
C GLY A 1034 -14.93 -28.17 -2.58
N THR A 1035 -16.18 -28.59 -2.84
CA THR A 1035 -17.16 -28.96 -1.82
C THR A 1035 -17.21 -30.48 -1.61
N TYR A 1036 -17.21 -30.92 -0.35
CA TYR A 1036 -17.34 -32.31 0.05
C TYR A 1036 -18.83 -32.77 0.03
N GLY A 1037 -19.47 -32.61 -1.13
CA GLY A 1037 -20.87 -32.99 -1.36
C GLY A 1037 -21.09 -34.49 -1.64
N PRO A 1038 -22.36 -34.94 -1.80
CA PRO A 1038 -22.71 -36.35 -1.96
C PRO A 1038 -21.96 -37.08 -3.11
N LYS A 1039 -21.81 -36.43 -4.26
CA LYS A 1039 -21.05 -36.95 -5.42
C LYS A 1039 -19.57 -37.20 -5.06
N THR A 1040 -18.96 -36.29 -4.30
CA THR A 1040 -17.60 -36.41 -3.77
C THR A 1040 -17.48 -37.57 -2.77
N ARG A 1041 -18.45 -37.70 -1.84
CA ARG A 1041 -18.51 -38.82 -0.87
C ARG A 1041 -18.64 -40.18 -1.57
N ALA A 1042 -19.47 -40.29 -2.60
CA ALA A 1042 -19.62 -41.50 -3.40
C ALA A 1042 -18.32 -41.91 -4.13
N ALA A 1043 -17.51 -40.94 -4.60
CA ALA A 1043 -16.20 -41.23 -5.18
C ALA A 1043 -15.20 -41.77 -4.13
N PHE A 1044 -15.17 -41.22 -2.92
CA PHE A 1044 -14.36 -41.76 -1.82
C PHE A 1044 -14.81 -43.18 -1.39
N ALA A 1045 -16.12 -43.44 -1.33
CA ALA A 1045 -16.65 -44.77 -1.02
C ALA A 1045 -16.22 -45.82 -2.07
N LYS A 1046 -16.23 -45.46 -3.36
CA LYS A 1046 -15.71 -46.32 -4.46
C LYS A 1046 -14.21 -46.65 -4.33
N LEU A 1047 -13.43 -45.90 -3.54
CA LEU A 1047 -12.03 -46.19 -3.22
C LEU A 1047 -11.86 -47.02 -1.93
N GLY A 1048 -12.97 -47.48 -1.33
CA GLY A 1048 -12.98 -48.35 -0.15
C GLY A 1048 -13.01 -47.62 1.20
N ALA A 1049 -13.21 -46.29 1.21
CA ALA A 1049 -13.38 -45.55 2.45
C ALA A 1049 -14.72 -45.90 3.14
N LYS A 1050 -14.71 -46.01 4.47
CA LYS A 1050 -15.92 -46.09 5.29
C LYS A 1050 -16.47 -44.68 5.50
N VAL A 1051 -17.20 -44.17 4.51
CA VAL A 1051 -18.04 -42.98 4.70
C VAL A 1051 -19.11 -43.34 5.75
N ALA A 1052 -19.18 -42.59 6.84
CA ALA A 1052 -20.23 -42.75 7.84
C ALA A 1052 -21.60 -42.54 7.18
N GLN A 1053 -22.61 -43.33 7.57
CA GLN A 1053 -23.98 -42.97 7.24
C GLN A 1053 -24.28 -41.63 7.92
N ALA A 1054 -24.98 -40.73 7.22
CA ALA A 1054 -25.62 -39.61 7.90
C ALA A 1054 -26.58 -40.17 8.97
N PRO A 1055 -26.82 -39.45 10.08
CA PRO A 1055 -27.84 -39.88 11.04
C PRO A 1055 -29.14 -40.15 10.27
N LYS A 1056 -29.72 -41.34 10.44
CA LYS A 1056 -31.03 -41.62 9.87
C LYS A 1056 -32.05 -40.80 10.64
N PRO A 1057 -33.04 -40.17 9.99
CA PRO A 1057 -34.16 -39.56 10.71
C PRO A 1057 -34.77 -40.62 11.65
N GLY A 1058 -35.01 -40.22 12.89
CA GLY A 1058 -35.50 -41.12 13.93
C GLY A 1058 -36.84 -41.72 13.50
N ARG A 1059 -36.95 -43.05 13.46
CA ARG A 1059 -38.23 -43.70 13.20
C ARG A 1059 -39.17 -43.34 14.37
N PRO A 1060 -40.31 -42.65 14.15
CA PRO A 1060 -41.12 -42.13 15.24
C PRO A 1060 -41.63 -43.27 16.13
N THR A 1061 -41.26 -43.22 17.41
CA THR A 1061 -41.77 -44.12 18.45
C THR A 1061 -43.20 -43.71 18.80
N ARG A 1062 -44.16 -44.62 18.59
CA ARG A 1062 -45.57 -44.37 18.87
C ARG A 1062 -45.86 -44.17 20.36
N GLY A 1063 -46.43 -43.02 20.70
CA GLY A 1063 -47.38 -42.83 21.80
C GLY A 1063 -46.78 -42.58 23.18
N GLY A 1064 -47.37 -41.64 23.91
CA GLY A 1064 -46.96 -41.26 25.27
C GLY A 1064 -48.03 -40.58 26.13
N VAL A 1065 -49.09 -40.03 25.51
CA VAL A 1065 -50.11 -39.12 26.09
C VAL A 1065 -49.53 -37.73 26.36
#